data_AF-A0A2S7QFF1-F1
#
_entry.id   AF-A0A2S7QFF1-F1
#
_cell.length_a   1.000
_cell.length_b   1.000
_cell.length_c   1.000
_cell.angle_alpha   90.00
_cell.angle_beta   90.00
_cell.angle_gamma   90.00
#
_symmetry.space_group_name_H-M   'P 1'
#
loop_
_entity.id
_entity.type
_entity.pdbx_description
1 polymer ?
#
loop_
_entity_poly.entity_id
_entity_poly.type
_entity_poly.pdbx_seq_one_letter_code
_entity_poly.pdbx_strand_id
1 'polypeptide(L)'
;MVSLASIDRSTPATAGSKPLLRTTMSGTIRKAQDAELDEDLLAEMPKTKRARVTFNPNVEEKVLEEYVAKGRTVESVRTEVKRAIEAHGRGDSEKYDAIKGIFVPLREDDEDNEEQDATASNEEMKIYLLALTNYVSLLNKNCNGLVRAILACEWMGREESFVKAYAQFLGNLVSTQGAYVGMVLGMLVGHFTGVRLSSGRLPGCPDVSRDKLTGRVHYVLKYLIRLIPSASATLSPILSTKFPFADESQRMHVTYINNLVRLIEYAPELKSDVFALITDRLVKIDVQMQVDLDDMDDEVAGAIVQAIAISPAEQEDEEKDEEDDSDDSDAESVNSDDSLSEQAKQAKEIQESVEKLDAILDRLFTIYDPYFTDPNSIEAANMFETLLGHFANIILPTYRSRHTQFLLFHYAQKAEHLIDQFAGTCVQLAFQSGRPAVLRQASAAYLASFVARGAHVQPQVVRTVFELIGSNLDHIRIENELTCRGPDLKKYGTFYAMTQALLYIFCFRWRDLIDSSEEFDDEDPQAFIGQELVWTEGIKETLSRAIYSKLNPLKICSPPIVSEFAKIAHHLRFMYVYPLLETNKRIRLSQFASANGQGALRDTGNGSNDESWHQLDAYFPFDPYQLPVSKKWIEDDYVQWKGIPGLNQDEDEDDSSAEEDDDEDEGEPAEDDTATDDEGED
;
A
#
# COMPACT_ATOMS: atom_id res chain seq x y z
N MET A 1 -31.22 38.12 -48.95
CA MET A 1 -32.68 38.36 -49.02
C MET A 1 -33.24 37.89 -47.67
N VAL A 2 -33.49 38.81 -46.72
CA VAL A 2 -34.84 39.34 -46.34
C VAL A 2 -35.77 38.18 -45.92
N SER A 3 -36.37 38.03 -44.73
CA SER A 3 -37.04 38.93 -43.76
C SER A 3 -37.41 38.09 -42.51
N LEU A 4 -37.33 38.59 -41.26
CA LEU A 4 -38.42 39.18 -40.43
C LEU A 4 -39.59 38.22 -40.10
N ALA A 5 -39.80 37.88 -38.80
CA ALA A 5 -40.70 38.55 -37.82
C ALA A 5 -42.18 38.16 -38.05
N SER A 6 -43.13 38.01 -37.12
CA SER A 6 -43.31 38.13 -35.66
C SER A 6 -44.81 37.81 -35.40
N ILE A 7 -45.26 37.90 -34.13
CA ILE A 7 -46.57 38.45 -33.67
C ILE A 7 -47.54 37.48 -32.95
N ASP A 8 -47.51 37.62 -31.61
CA ASP A 8 -48.56 38.00 -30.62
C ASP A 8 -49.90 37.26 -30.37
N ARG A 9 -50.24 37.38 -29.07
CA ARG A 9 -51.51 37.73 -28.35
C ARG A 9 -52.10 36.55 -27.56
N SER A 10 -52.61 36.69 -26.33
CA SER A 10 -53.06 37.87 -25.56
C SER A 10 -53.42 37.47 -24.10
N THR A 11 -53.31 38.43 -23.18
CA THR A 11 -53.81 38.49 -21.78
C THR A 11 -55.36 38.71 -21.73
N PRO A 12 -56.10 38.72 -20.58
CA PRO A 12 -56.02 39.63 -19.40
C PRO A 12 -56.42 38.95 -18.05
N ALA A 13 -56.61 39.57 -16.86
CA ALA A 13 -56.02 40.65 -16.06
C ALA A 13 -56.86 40.78 -14.75
N THR A 14 -56.38 41.57 -13.77
CA THR A 14 -57.06 42.22 -12.61
C THR A 14 -57.06 41.50 -11.24
N ALA A 15 -56.85 42.13 -10.08
CA ALA A 15 -56.37 43.47 -9.64
C ALA A 15 -56.08 43.41 -8.10
N GLY A 16 -54.99 43.99 -7.56
CA GLY A 16 -54.94 45.31 -6.86
C GLY A 16 -54.84 45.12 -5.32
N SER A 17 -54.10 45.83 -4.46
CA SER A 17 -53.39 47.13 -4.41
C SER A 17 -52.62 47.20 -3.05
N LYS A 18 -51.29 47.45 -2.92
CA LYS A 18 -50.54 48.74 -2.78
C LYS A 18 -50.99 49.66 -1.60
N PRO A 19 -50.17 50.65 -1.09
CA PRO A 19 -48.78 51.10 -1.40
C PRO A 19 -47.96 51.42 -0.09
N LEU A 20 -46.73 51.98 0.00
CA LEU A 20 -46.17 53.29 -0.42
C LEU A 20 -44.64 53.30 -0.08
N LEU A 21 -43.73 53.56 -1.04
CA LEU A 21 -42.92 54.81 -1.21
C LEU A 21 -41.60 54.86 -0.39
N ARG A 22 -40.42 55.27 -0.89
CA ARG A 22 -39.98 55.79 -2.21
C ARG A 22 -38.45 56.04 -2.22
N THR A 23 -37.86 56.04 -3.43
CA THR A 23 -36.76 56.90 -3.98
C THR A 23 -35.32 56.76 -3.44
N THR A 24 -34.22 56.78 -4.21
CA THR A 24 -33.91 56.89 -5.66
C THR A 24 -32.38 56.74 -5.89
N MET A 25 -31.98 56.12 -7.03
CA MET A 25 -30.91 56.47 -8.01
C MET A 25 -29.45 56.68 -7.50
N SER A 26 -28.34 56.37 -8.20
CA SER A 26 -28.00 56.11 -9.61
C SER A 26 -26.55 55.51 -9.66
N GLY A 27 -26.14 54.90 -10.78
CA GLY A 27 -24.80 54.30 -11.03
C GLY A 27 -23.61 55.30 -11.05
N THR A 28 -22.37 54.98 -11.43
CA THR A 28 -21.86 54.01 -12.42
C THR A 28 -20.31 53.99 -12.35
N ILE A 29 -19.67 52.79 -12.39
CA ILE A 29 -18.41 52.39 -13.12
C ILE A 29 -16.97 52.85 -12.72
N ARG A 30 -16.08 51.81 -12.57
CA ARG A 30 -14.59 51.66 -12.82
C ARG A 30 -13.58 52.42 -11.92
N LYS A 31 -12.33 51.99 -11.63
CA LYS A 31 -11.48 50.77 -11.79
C LYS A 31 -10.13 51.07 -11.06
N ALA A 32 -9.45 50.04 -10.52
CA ALA A 32 -7.99 49.86 -10.34
C ALA A 32 -7.15 50.61 -9.25
N GLN A 33 -6.39 49.76 -8.52
CA GLN A 33 -4.95 49.82 -8.15
C GLN A 33 -4.44 50.51 -6.86
N ASP A 34 -3.73 49.66 -6.09
CA ASP A 34 -2.41 49.80 -5.46
C ASP A 34 -2.14 50.73 -4.24
N ALA A 35 -1.81 50.04 -3.13
CA ALA A 35 -0.55 50.08 -2.37
C ALA A 35 -0.14 51.25 -1.44
N GLU A 36 0.56 50.84 -0.36
CA GLU A 36 1.42 51.57 0.60
C GLU A 36 0.74 52.39 1.71
N LEU A 37 0.81 52.00 2.99
CA LEU A 37 1.93 51.90 3.97
C LEU A 37 2.19 53.21 4.75
N ASP A 38 2.09 53.07 6.08
CA ASP A 38 2.69 53.81 7.21
C ASP A 38 2.68 55.34 7.25
N GLU A 39 2.16 55.93 8.32
CA GLU A 39 3.03 56.54 9.35
C GLU A 39 2.24 56.98 10.60
N ASP A 40 2.95 56.90 11.71
CA ASP A 40 2.49 56.92 13.09
C ASP A 40 2.54 58.35 13.69
N LEU A 41 1.83 58.53 14.82
CA LEU A 41 2.08 59.50 15.90
C LEU A 41 1.61 60.98 15.82
N LEU A 42 0.58 61.22 16.68
CA LEU A 42 0.43 62.29 17.70
C LEU A 42 -0.16 63.67 17.32
N ALA A 43 -1.37 63.97 17.83
CA ALA A 43 -1.62 65.04 18.81
C ALA A 43 -3.10 65.21 19.24
N GLU A 44 -3.31 65.12 20.57
CA GLU A 44 -4.21 65.90 21.46
C GLU A 44 -5.77 65.83 21.45
N MET A 45 -6.29 65.79 22.69
CA MET A 45 -7.69 65.61 23.17
C MET A 45 -8.67 66.77 22.86
N PRO A 46 -10.02 66.60 23.01
CA PRO A 46 -10.67 67.06 24.25
C PRO A 46 -12.00 66.35 24.72
N LYS A 47 -12.15 66.28 26.05
CA LYS A 47 -13.31 66.56 26.95
C LYS A 47 -14.74 66.02 26.67
N THR A 48 -15.11 65.04 27.52
CA THR A 48 -16.33 64.91 28.37
C THR A 48 -17.71 65.36 27.84
N LYS A 49 -18.62 64.38 27.67
CA LYS A 49 -20.03 64.46 28.12
C LYS A 49 -20.45 63.13 28.77
N ARG A 50 -21.00 63.22 29.98
CA ARG A 50 -21.47 62.09 30.81
C ARG A 50 -22.60 61.34 30.11
N ALA A 51 -22.43 60.03 29.91
CA ALA A 51 -23.52 59.12 29.56
C ALA A 51 -24.15 58.57 30.85
N ARG A 52 -25.48 58.65 30.91
CA ARG A 52 -26.34 58.25 32.02
C ARG A 52 -26.58 56.74 31.90
N VAL A 53 -26.11 55.95 32.87
CA VAL A 53 -26.30 54.49 32.88
C VAL A 53 -27.76 54.20 33.25
N THR A 54 -28.50 53.60 32.32
CA THR A 54 -29.76 52.90 32.60
C THR A 54 -29.44 51.43 32.80
N PHE A 55 -29.65 50.92 34.02
CA PHE A 55 -29.52 49.51 34.32
C PHE A 55 -30.71 48.76 33.71
N ASN A 56 -30.39 47.78 32.86
CA ASN A 56 -31.36 46.85 32.31
C ASN A 56 -31.51 45.68 33.32
N PRO A 57 -32.69 45.42 33.93
CA PRO A 57 -32.80 44.47 35.04
C PRO A 57 -32.64 42.99 34.67
N ASN A 58 -32.44 42.68 33.38
CA ASN A 58 -32.41 41.31 32.86
C ASN A 58 -31.09 40.95 32.16
N VAL A 59 -29.98 41.60 32.55
CA VAL A 59 -28.65 41.12 32.17
C VAL A 59 -28.11 40.33 33.35
N GLU A 60 -28.24 39.00 33.28
CA GLU A 60 -27.43 38.11 34.09
C GLU A 60 -25.98 38.30 33.66
N GLU A 61 -25.25 39.06 34.48
CA GLU A 61 -23.82 39.19 34.42
C GLU A 61 -23.23 37.79 34.68
N LYS A 62 -22.80 37.11 33.61
CA LYS A 62 -22.05 35.85 33.71
C LYS A 62 -20.65 36.20 34.22
N VAL A 63 -20.57 36.51 35.52
CA VAL A 63 -19.35 36.53 36.31
C VAL A 63 -18.62 35.22 36.04
N LEU A 64 -17.30 35.27 35.81
CA LEU A 64 -16.45 34.07 35.79
C LEU A 64 -16.83 33.23 37.01
N GLU A 65 -17.46 32.08 36.80
CA GLU A 65 -17.60 31.09 37.85
C GLU A 65 -16.18 30.68 38.25
N GLU A 66 -15.77 31.06 39.46
CA GLU A 66 -14.63 30.45 40.12
C GLU A 66 -14.93 28.95 40.18
N TYR A 67 -14.20 28.17 39.40
CA TYR A 67 -14.28 26.71 39.43
C TYR A 67 -13.84 26.24 40.82
N VAL A 68 -14.81 25.81 41.64
CA VAL A 68 -14.60 25.25 42.98
C VAL A 68 -14.99 23.78 42.94
N ALA A 69 -14.05 22.90 42.61
CA ALA A 69 -14.20 21.48 42.92
C ALA A 69 -13.78 21.26 44.39
N LYS A 70 -14.65 20.62 45.19
CA LYS A 70 -14.42 20.26 46.62
C LYS A 70 -13.84 21.40 47.50
N GLY A 71 -14.25 22.66 47.28
CA GLY A 71 -13.89 23.79 48.16
C GLY A 71 -12.46 24.34 48.02
N ARG A 72 -11.70 23.94 46.99
CA ARG A 72 -10.33 24.44 46.74
C ARG A 72 -10.30 25.41 45.56
N THR A 73 -9.67 26.57 45.74
CA THR A 73 -9.46 27.54 44.64
C THR A 73 -8.32 27.09 43.73
N VAL A 74 -8.39 27.44 42.44
CA VAL A 74 -7.32 27.17 41.45
C VAL A 74 -5.95 27.68 41.92
N GLU A 75 -5.93 28.80 42.65
CA GLU A 75 -4.71 29.40 43.22
C GLU A 75 -4.13 28.58 44.38
N SER A 76 -4.98 27.95 45.20
CA SER A 76 -4.55 27.04 46.26
C SER A 76 -3.86 25.82 45.68
N VAL A 77 -4.49 25.17 44.69
CA VAL A 77 -3.93 24.00 43.99
C VAL A 77 -2.62 24.37 43.28
N ARG A 78 -2.56 25.56 42.67
CA ARG A 78 -1.33 26.08 42.05
C ARG A 78 -0.17 26.18 43.05
N THR A 79 -0.45 26.69 44.26
CA THR A 79 0.57 26.80 45.32
C THR A 79 1.01 25.43 45.85
N GLU A 80 0.07 24.49 45.96
CA GLU A 80 0.31 23.11 46.35
C GLU A 80 1.23 22.38 45.36
N VAL A 81 0.89 22.43 44.07
CA VAL A 81 1.67 21.82 42.97
C VAL A 81 3.11 22.36 42.96
N LYS A 82 3.29 23.68 43.07
CA LYS A 82 4.63 24.28 43.11
C LYS A 82 5.44 23.76 44.29
N ARG A 83 4.86 23.74 45.49
CA ARG A 83 5.55 23.26 46.70
C ARG A 83 5.91 21.78 46.60
N ALA A 84 5.03 20.96 46.04
CA ALA A 84 5.26 19.53 45.87
C ALA A 84 6.42 19.26 44.91
N ILE A 85 6.48 19.94 43.75
CA ILE A 85 7.58 19.77 42.78
C ILE A 85 8.91 20.23 43.38
N GLU A 86 8.94 21.36 44.09
CA GLU A 86 10.15 21.85 44.74
C GLU A 86 10.61 20.96 45.92
N ALA A 87 9.67 20.35 46.66
CA ALA A 87 9.97 19.42 47.74
C ALA A 87 10.54 18.10 47.21
N HIS A 88 10.03 17.60 46.09
CA HIS A 88 10.56 16.43 45.41
C HIS A 88 12.01 16.66 44.97
N GLY A 89 12.32 17.85 44.44
CA GLY A 89 13.70 18.26 44.15
C GLY A 89 14.65 18.29 45.35
N ARG A 90 14.11 18.36 46.58
CA ARG A 90 14.85 18.29 47.85
C ARG A 90 14.85 16.89 48.49
N GLY A 91 14.23 15.89 47.86
CA GLY A 91 14.15 14.51 48.32
C GLY A 91 12.87 14.13 49.07
N ASP A 92 11.89 15.03 49.19
CA ASP A 92 10.57 14.74 49.80
C ASP A 92 9.52 14.54 48.70
N SER A 93 9.12 13.27 48.49
CA SER A 93 8.27 12.88 47.36
C SER A 93 6.81 12.63 47.72
N GLU A 94 6.42 12.71 49.00
CA GLU A 94 5.09 12.28 49.45
C GLU A 94 3.94 13.03 48.72
N LYS A 95 4.03 14.36 48.67
CA LYS A 95 3.04 15.20 47.97
C LYS A 95 3.13 15.11 46.45
N TYR A 96 4.32 14.82 45.94
CA TYR A 96 4.53 14.64 44.51
C TYR A 96 3.91 13.33 44.03
N ASP A 97 4.06 12.25 44.81
CA ASP A 97 3.44 10.95 44.54
C ASP A 97 1.92 11.01 44.72
N ALA A 98 1.41 11.82 45.65
CA ALA A 98 -0.02 12.10 45.76
C ALA A 98 -0.58 12.75 44.48
N ILE A 99 0.09 13.79 43.95
CA ILE A 99 -0.31 14.42 42.68
C ILE A 99 -0.20 13.42 41.52
N LYS A 100 0.84 12.59 41.51
CA LYS A 100 1.00 11.53 40.50
C LYS A 100 -0.17 10.55 40.54
N GLY A 101 -0.62 10.17 41.74
CA GLY A 101 -1.75 9.25 41.95
C GLY A 101 -3.07 9.74 41.35
N ILE A 102 -3.28 11.06 41.26
CA ILE A 102 -4.48 11.64 40.64
C ILE A 102 -4.59 11.26 39.15
N PHE A 103 -3.46 11.11 38.46
CA PHE A 103 -3.41 10.84 37.01
C PHE A 103 -3.31 9.35 36.65
N VAL A 104 -3.20 8.47 37.66
CA VAL A 104 -3.20 7.02 37.43
C VAL A 104 -4.64 6.54 37.27
N PRO A 105 -4.95 5.66 36.30
CA PRO A 105 -6.28 5.07 36.17
C PRO A 105 -6.73 4.41 37.49
N LEU A 106 -7.99 4.61 37.87
CA LEU A 106 -8.61 3.87 38.97
C LEU A 106 -8.67 2.39 38.57
N ARG A 107 -8.42 1.47 39.52
CA ARG A 107 -8.50 0.03 39.25
C ARG A 107 -9.98 -0.35 39.10
N GLU A 108 -10.26 -1.35 38.26
CA GLU A 108 -11.59 -1.93 38.05
C GLU A 108 -12.26 -2.45 39.35
N ASP A 109 -11.50 -2.64 40.43
CA ASP A 109 -12.02 -3.07 41.74
C ASP A 109 -12.81 -1.98 42.52
N ASP A 110 -12.86 -0.73 42.04
CA ASP A 110 -13.54 0.42 42.70
C ASP A 110 -14.89 0.80 42.04
N GLU A 111 -15.58 -0.15 41.41
CA GLU A 111 -16.87 0.03 40.68
C GLU A 111 -18.07 0.47 41.53
N ASP A 112 -17.92 0.58 42.87
CA ASP A 112 -19.01 0.97 43.77
C ASP A 112 -19.24 2.51 43.86
N ASN A 113 -18.50 3.35 43.12
CA ASN A 113 -18.58 4.80 43.27
C ASN A 113 -19.55 5.48 42.28
N GLU A 114 -20.55 6.15 42.87
CA GLU A 114 -21.59 6.97 42.24
C GLU A 114 -21.03 7.90 41.12
N GLU A 115 -21.75 8.05 40.00
CA GLU A 115 -21.42 8.93 38.86
C GLU A 115 -21.05 10.38 39.26
N GLN A 116 -21.48 10.84 40.44
CA GLN A 116 -21.15 12.15 41.01
C GLN A 116 -19.72 12.26 41.56
N ASP A 117 -19.07 11.19 42.03
CA ASP A 117 -17.66 11.26 42.46
C ASP A 117 -16.69 11.20 41.27
N ALA A 118 -17.08 10.51 40.19
CA ALA A 118 -16.32 10.47 38.94
C ALA A 118 -16.27 11.84 38.23
N THR A 119 -17.38 12.56 38.15
CA THR A 119 -17.43 13.92 37.59
C THR A 119 -16.59 14.91 38.41
N ALA A 120 -16.67 14.86 39.75
CA ALA A 120 -15.85 15.67 40.63
C ALA A 120 -14.34 15.35 40.50
N SER A 121 -13.98 14.07 40.35
CA SER A 121 -12.61 13.63 40.10
C SER A 121 -12.06 14.14 38.75
N ASN A 122 -12.90 14.14 37.71
CA ASN A 122 -12.56 14.66 36.39
C ASN A 122 -12.30 16.18 36.41
N GLU A 123 -13.09 16.94 37.18
CA GLU A 123 -12.87 18.37 37.40
C GLU A 123 -11.61 18.66 38.23
N GLU A 124 -11.37 17.88 39.29
CA GLU A 124 -10.17 18.00 40.12
C GLU A 124 -8.90 17.77 39.26
N MET A 125 -8.88 16.71 38.45
CA MET A 125 -7.78 16.43 37.52
C MET A 125 -7.52 17.58 36.55
N LYS A 126 -8.59 18.21 36.03
CA LYS A 126 -8.48 19.39 35.14
C LYS A 126 -7.80 20.57 35.84
N ILE A 127 -8.14 20.83 37.10
CA ILE A 127 -7.54 21.93 37.89
C ILE A 127 -6.05 21.66 38.13
N TYR A 128 -5.68 20.43 38.49
CA TYR A 128 -4.27 20.03 38.67
C TYR A 128 -3.49 20.15 37.35
N LEU A 129 -4.07 19.77 36.21
CA LEU A 129 -3.46 19.91 34.88
C LEU A 129 -3.21 21.39 34.51
N LEU A 130 -4.17 22.28 34.76
CA LEU A 130 -4.02 23.72 34.55
C LEU A 130 -2.95 24.33 35.48
N ALA A 131 -2.88 23.88 36.73
CA ALA A 131 -1.83 24.27 37.67
C ALA A 131 -0.44 23.83 37.18
N LEU A 132 -0.30 22.58 36.73
CA LEU A 132 0.95 22.02 36.19
C LEU A 132 1.41 22.76 34.92
N THR A 133 0.46 23.16 34.07
CA THR A 133 0.73 23.94 32.84
C THR A 133 1.47 25.25 33.11
N ASN A 134 1.28 25.84 34.29
CA ASN A 134 1.97 27.07 34.71
C ASN A 134 3.38 26.83 35.28
N TYR A 135 3.73 25.60 35.61
CA TYR A 135 4.99 25.22 36.26
C TYR A 135 5.79 24.19 35.47
N VAL A 136 5.54 24.12 34.17
CA VAL A 136 6.23 23.22 33.26
C VAL A 136 7.75 23.37 33.30
N SER A 137 8.27 24.58 33.53
CA SER A 137 9.71 24.82 33.69
C SER A 137 10.34 24.11 34.88
N LEU A 138 9.53 23.72 35.88
CA LEU A 138 9.97 22.96 37.06
C LEU A 138 9.92 21.45 36.84
N LEU A 139 9.21 20.95 35.82
CA LEU A 139 9.04 19.53 35.52
C LEU A 139 10.26 18.92 34.83
N ASN A 140 11.46 19.08 35.42
CA ASN A 140 12.71 18.62 34.83
C ASN A 140 12.84 17.07 34.85
N LYS A 141 13.99 16.52 34.45
CA LYS A 141 14.26 15.07 34.42
C LYS A 141 13.92 14.32 35.73
N ASN A 142 13.97 14.98 36.88
CA ASN A 142 13.62 14.36 38.16
C ASN A 142 12.11 14.08 38.25
N CYS A 143 11.28 14.86 37.54
CA CYS A 143 9.83 14.72 37.48
C CYS A 143 9.33 13.74 36.40
N ASN A 144 10.21 12.88 35.85
CA ASN A 144 9.85 11.92 34.79
C ASN A 144 8.67 11.02 35.17
N GLY A 145 8.56 10.62 36.44
CA GLY A 145 7.48 9.76 36.93
C GLY A 145 6.11 10.43 36.83
N LEU A 146 6.01 11.72 37.15
CA LEU A 146 4.78 12.49 37.05
C LEU A 146 4.42 12.76 35.58
N VAL A 147 5.40 13.14 34.75
CA VAL A 147 5.17 13.33 33.32
C VAL A 147 4.64 12.05 32.68
N ARG A 148 5.23 10.88 32.99
CA ARG A 148 4.72 9.59 32.50
C ARG A 148 3.30 9.29 32.96
N ALA A 149 2.95 9.59 34.21
CA ALA A 149 1.59 9.41 34.70
C ALA A 149 0.59 10.32 33.95
N ILE A 150 0.96 11.57 33.68
CA ILE A 150 0.11 12.48 32.89
C ILE A 150 0.00 12.04 31.43
N LEU A 151 1.04 11.44 30.85
CA LEU A 151 0.98 10.90 29.48
C LEU A 151 0.14 9.63 29.39
N ALA A 152 0.10 8.83 30.46
CA ALA A 152 -0.68 7.60 30.53
C ALA A 152 -2.14 7.83 30.96
N CYS A 153 -2.54 9.07 31.28
CA CYS A 153 -3.91 9.34 31.72
C CYS A 153 -4.90 9.18 30.56
N GLU A 154 -6.13 8.79 30.87
CA GLU A 154 -7.19 8.61 29.87
C GLU A 154 -7.79 9.95 29.46
N TRP A 155 -7.09 10.69 28.60
CA TRP A 155 -7.50 12.02 28.16
C TRP A 155 -8.47 12.02 26.98
N MET A 156 -8.52 10.91 26.21
CA MET A 156 -9.24 10.85 24.93
C MET A 156 -10.77 10.80 25.09
N GLY A 157 -11.32 10.16 26.13
CA GLY A 157 -12.77 10.08 26.37
C GLY A 157 -13.37 11.26 27.14
N ARG A 158 -12.54 12.13 27.73
CA ARG A 158 -12.99 13.21 28.63
C ARG A 158 -13.71 14.35 27.89
N GLU A 159 -14.21 15.35 28.60
CA GLU A 159 -14.81 16.53 27.97
C GLU A 159 -13.86 17.28 27.03
N GLU A 160 -14.41 17.97 26.03
CA GLU A 160 -13.63 18.78 25.08
C GLU A 160 -12.81 19.88 25.78
N SER A 161 -13.33 20.41 26.89
CA SER A 161 -12.65 21.41 27.71
C SER A 161 -11.35 20.86 28.33
N PHE A 162 -11.36 19.58 28.73
CA PHE A 162 -10.19 18.87 29.24
C PHE A 162 -9.18 18.59 28.14
N VAL A 163 -9.62 18.08 26.98
CA VAL A 163 -8.73 17.79 25.84
C VAL A 163 -7.96 19.04 25.38
N LYS A 164 -8.63 20.20 25.35
CA LYS A 164 -7.97 21.49 25.04
C LYS A 164 -6.92 21.86 26.09
N ALA A 165 -7.24 21.72 27.37
CA ALA A 165 -6.28 21.96 28.46
C ALA A 165 -5.08 21.00 28.39
N TYR A 166 -5.34 19.73 28.06
CA TYR A 166 -4.32 18.70 27.88
C TYR A 166 -3.39 18.99 26.70
N ALA A 167 -3.95 19.35 25.54
CA ALA A 167 -3.17 19.77 24.38
C ALA A 167 -2.26 20.97 24.73
N GLN A 168 -2.80 21.96 25.46
CA GLN A 168 -2.03 23.13 25.89
C GLN A 168 -0.92 22.77 26.88
N PHE A 169 -1.19 21.88 27.84
CA PHE A 169 -0.17 21.34 28.74
C PHE A 169 0.96 20.67 27.96
N LEU A 170 0.63 19.76 27.04
CA LEU A 170 1.62 19.06 26.22
C LEU A 170 2.44 20.06 25.40
N GLY A 171 1.80 21.02 24.73
CA GLY A 171 2.51 22.05 23.96
C GLY A 171 3.48 22.87 24.80
N ASN A 172 3.07 23.29 26.01
CA ASN A 172 3.95 24.01 26.92
C ASN A 172 5.11 23.12 27.40
N LEU A 173 4.84 21.84 27.69
CA LEU A 173 5.82 20.84 28.09
C LEU A 173 6.91 20.68 27.05
N VAL A 174 6.51 20.38 25.81
CA VAL A 174 7.48 20.15 24.74
C VAL A 174 8.21 21.42 24.31
N SER A 175 7.58 22.59 24.43
CA SER A 175 8.22 23.89 24.10
C SER A 175 9.24 24.32 25.13
N THR A 176 8.97 24.07 26.42
CA THR A 176 9.87 24.45 27.51
C THR A 176 10.96 23.40 27.72
N GLN A 177 10.64 22.13 27.48
CA GLN A 177 11.51 21.00 27.74
C GLN A 177 11.54 20.03 26.56
N GLY A 178 12.43 20.33 25.61
CA GLY A 178 12.61 19.53 24.39
C GLY A 178 12.94 18.05 24.63
N ALA A 179 13.43 17.67 25.82
CA ALA A 179 13.70 16.28 26.19
C ALA A 179 12.44 15.38 26.19
N TYR A 180 11.25 15.95 26.36
CA TYR A 180 9.99 15.21 26.37
C TYR A 180 9.33 15.09 24.99
N VAL A 181 9.82 15.79 23.96
CA VAL A 181 9.22 15.78 22.61
C VAL A 181 9.04 14.36 22.10
N GLY A 182 10.10 13.53 22.14
CA GLY A 182 10.02 12.15 21.66
C GLY A 182 9.06 11.27 22.48
N MET A 183 8.93 11.50 23.79
CA MET A 183 8.01 10.75 24.65
C MET A 183 6.55 11.10 24.36
N VAL A 184 6.26 12.40 24.18
CA VAL A 184 4.90 12.88 23.85
C VAL A 184 4.49 12.43 22.45
N LEU A 185 5.36 12.61 21.44
CA LEU A 185 5.09 12.16 20.08
C LEU A 185 4.95 10.63 20.02
N GLY A 186 5.80 9.89 20.74
CA GLY A 186 5.72 8.43 20.82
C GLY A 186 4.44 7.91 21.46
N MET A 187 3.88 8.63 22.46
CA MET A 187 2.57 8.33 23.02
C MET A 187 1.46 8.55 21.98
N LEU A 188 1.45 9.70 21.31
CA LEU A 188 0.42 10.02 20.31
C LEU A 188 0.43 9.05 19.12
N VAL A 189 1.61 8.72 18.60
CA VAL A 189 1.77 7.74 17.52
C VAL A 189 1.43 6.32 17.98
N GLY A 190 1.59 6.01 19.27
CA GLY A 190 1.16 4.74 19.84
C GLY A 190 -0.34 4.47 19.66
N HIS A 191 -1.16 5.52 19.53
CA HIS A 191 -2.60 5.41 19.27
C HIS A 191 -2.94 5.25 17.77
N PHE A 192 -1.95 5.21 16.87
CA PHE A 192 -2.21 5.05 15.43
C PHE A 192 -2.60 3.62 15.06
N THR A 193 -2.22 2.60 15.85
CA THR A 193 -2.60 1.20 15.64
C THR A 193 -4.08 0.96 15.95
N GLY A 194 -4.66 1.81 16.79
CA GLY A 194 -6.06 1.77 17.18
C GLY A 194 -6.28 2.48 18.51
N VAL A 195 -7.51 2.97 18.71
CA VAL A 195 -7.94 3.48 20.03
C VAL A 195 -8.96 2.50 20.60
N ARG A 196 -8.78 2.11 21.86
CA ARG A 196 -9.72 1.24 22.59
C ARG A 196 -11.06 1.94 22.74
N LEU A 197 -12.16 1.22 22.53
CA LEU A 197 -13.52 1.75 22.73
C LEU A 197 -13.76 2.13 24.19
N SER A 198 -13.18 1.38 25.13
CA SER A 198 -13.18 1.69 26.57
C SER A 198 -12.61 3.07 26.87
N SER A 199 -11.60 3.54 26.12
CA SER A 199 -11.06 4.89 26.27
C SER A 199 -12.05 6.01 25.93
N GLY A 200 -13.17 5.70 25.28
CA GLY A 200 -14.27 6.61 24.98
C GLY A 200 -15.48 6.50 25.90
N ARG A 201 -15.53 5.49 26.77
CA ARG A 201 -16.63 5.19 27.71
C ARG A 201 -16.14 5.40 29.15
N LEU A 202 -15.92 6.66 29.54
CA LEU A 202 -15.41 7.00 30.87
C LEU A 202 -16.53 7.36 31.84
N PRO A 203 -16.51 6.88 33.10
CA PRO A 203 -17.47 7.26 34.13
C PRO A 203 -17.58 8.79 34.28
N GLY A 204 -18.81 9.31 34.22
CA GLY A 204 -19.09 10.74 34.32
C GLY A 204 -18.74 11.58 33.08
N CYS A 205 -18.45 10.96 31.93
CA CYS A 205 -18.27 11.64 30.63
C CYS A 205 -19.23 11.04 29.59
N PRO A 206 -19.66 11.81 28.56
CA PRO A 206 -20.49 11.26 27.49
C PRO A 206 -19.67 10.34 26.58
N ASP A 207 -20.30 9.26 26.11
CA ASP A 207 -19.67 8.30 25.21
C ASP A 207 -19.11 8.97 23.94
N VAL A 208 -17.88 8.60 23.60
CA VAL A 208 -17.15 9.17 22.46
C VAL A 208 -16.91 8.08 21.41
N SER A 209 -17.47 8.26 20.22
CA SER A 209 -17.23 7.41 19.05
C SER A 209 -15.74 7.29 18.71
N ARG A 210 -15.32 6.13 18.17
CA ARG A 210 -13.92 5.85 17.79
C ARG A 210 -13.31 6.90 16.85
N ASP A 211 -14.06 7.38 15.86
CA ASP A 211 -13.59 8.42 14.93
C ASP A 211 -13.25 9.73 15.62
N LYS A 212 -14.04 10.09 16.64
CA LYS A 212 -13.81 11.30 17.44
C LYS A 212 -12.60 11.13 18.36
N LEU A 213 -12.33 9.93 18.88
CA LEU A 213 -11.11 9.64 19.64
C LEU A 213 -9.86 9.81 18.76
N THR A 214 -9.84 9.16 17.60
CA THR A 214 -8.77 9.30 16.60
C THR A 214 -8.62 10.76 16.17
N GLY A 215 -9.73 11.48 15.96
CA GLY A 215 -9.73 12.90 15.66
C GLY A 215 -9.07 13.78 16.73
N ARG A 216 -9.23 13.43 18.01
CA ARG A 216 -8.56 14.11 19.14
C ARG A 216 -7.05 13.88 19.12
N VAL A 217 -6.57 12.68 18.78
CA VAL A 217 -5.13 12.38 18.60
C VAL A 217 -4.52 13.27 17.51
N HIS A 218 -5.15 13.32 16.33
CA HIS A 218 -4.70 14.18 15.24
C HIS A 218 -4.79 15.67 15.57
N TYR A 219 -5.81 16.11 16.33
CA TYR A 219 -5.92 17.49 16.81
C TYR A 219 -4.71 17.89 17.67
N VAL A 220 -4.35 17.06 18.66
CA VAL A 220 -3.19 17.31 19.52
C VAL A 220 -1.90 17.29 18.70
N LEU A 221 -1.71 16.28 17.85
CA LEU A 221 -0.50 16.16 17.04
C LEU A 221 -0.33 17.35 16.08
N LYS A 222 -1.41 17.79 15.42
CA LYS A 222 -1.42 18.99 14.57
C LYS A 222 -1.08 20.27 15.34
N TYR A 223 -1.57 20.40 16.58
CA TYR A 223 -1.21 21.52 17.45
C TYR A 223 0.29 21.50 17.78
N LEU A 224 0.85 20.34 18.14
CA LEU A 224 2.26 20.20 18.49
C LEU A 224 3.21 20.47 17.32
N ILE A 225 2.91 19.93 16.12
CA ILE A 225 3.74 20.15 14.92
C ILE A 225 3.78 21.64 14.54
N ARG A 226 2.64 22.35 14.65
CA ARG A 226 2.60 23.80 14.41
C ARG A 226 3.37 24.62 15.43
N LEU A 227 3.44 24.13 16.67
CA LEU A 227 4.15 24.81 17.75
C LEU A 227 5.67 24.60 17.67
N ILE A 228 6.11 23.43 17.20
CA ILE A 228 7.52 23.02 17.19
C ILE A 228 7.95 22.61 15.78
N PRO A 229 8.67 23.48 15.05
CA PRO A 229 9.15 23.17 13.70
C PRO A 229 10.05 21.94 13.61
N SER A 230 10.79 21.60 14.68
CA SER A 230 11.67 20.42 14.73
C SER A 230 10.93 19.11 15.08
N ALA A 231 9.62 19.16 15.36
CA ALA A 231 8.84 17.98 15.71
C ALA A 231 8.78 16.98 14.55
N SER A 232 8.61 17.44 13.31
CA SER A 232 8.50 16.59 12.12
C SER A 232 9.75 15.70 11.95
N ALA A 233 10.95 16.24 12.15
CA ALA A 233 12.21 15.48 12.08
C ALA A 233 12.33 14.41 13.18
N THR A 234 11.72 14.64 14.35
CA THR A 234 11.68 13.64 15.44
C THR A 234 10.57 12.61 15.22
N LEU A 235 9.50 12.99 14.50
CA LEU A 235 8.34 12.15 14.26
C LEU A 235 8.65 11.01 13.29
N SER A 236 9.37 11.27 12.20
CA SER A 236 9.74 10.26 11.19
C SER A 236 10.32 8.94 11.77
N PRO A 237 11.37 8.95 12.62
CA PRO A 237 11.87 7.71 13.24
C PRO A 237 10.88 7.06 14.23
N ILE A 238 10.02 7.85 14.87
CA ILE A 238 8.97 7.33 15.77
C ILE A 238 7.91 6.58 14.98
N LEU A 239 7.47 7.12 13.83
CA LEU A 239 6.52 6.44 12.94
C LEU A 239 7.08 5.09 12.49
N SER A 240 8.36 5.03 12.11
CA SER A 240 9.00 3.78 11.70
C SER A 240 9.10 2.73 12.82
N THR A 241 9.36 3.18 14.05
CA THR A 241 9.50 2.33 15.25
C THR A 241 8.15 1.82 15.76
N LYS A 242 7.09 2.61 15.59
CA LYS A 242 5.73 2.31 16.05
C LYS A 242 4.85 1.68 14.97
N PHE A 243 5.37 1.49 13.77
CA PHE A 243 4.68 0.74 12.73
C PHE A 243 4.41 -0.69 13.23
N PRO A 244 3.20 -1.25 13.04
CA PRO A 244 2.87 -2.59 13.50
C PRO A 244 3.87 -3.66 13.02
N PHE A 245 4.12 -4.66 13.85
CA PHE A 245 4.93 -5.81 13.46
C PHE A 245 4.19 -6.68 12.42
N ALA A 246 4.91 -7.58 11.74
CA ALA A 246 4.35 -8.34 10.61
C ALA A 246 3.24 -9.32 11.04
N ASP A 247 3.31 -9.84 12.26
CA ASP A 247 2.38 -10.73 12.94
C ASP A 247 1.09 -10.02 13.39
N GLU A 248 1.14 -8.71 13.58
CA GLU A 248 -0.02 -7.91 14.01
C GLU A 248 -1.20 -7.97 13.01
N SER A 249 -2.41 -7.81 13.51
CA SER A 249 -3.64 -7.96 12.71
C SER A 249 -3.74 -6.97 11.54
N GLN A 250 -4.42 -7.41 10.46
CA GLN A 250 -4.73 -6.57 9.29
C GLN A 250 -5.36 -5.23 9.68
N ARG A 251 -6.30 -5.25 10.63
CA ARG A 251 -6.98 -4.05 11.13
C ARG A 251 -6.01 -3.01 11.66
N MET A 252 -4.97 -3.43 12.38
CA MET A 252 -3.96 -2.51 12.93
C MET A 252 -3.08 -1.91 11.84
N HIS A 253 -2.66 -2.70 10.84
CA HIS A 253 -1.91 -2.18 9.69
C HIS A 253 -2.71 -1.15 8.89
N VAL A 254 -3.95 -1.49 8.51
CA VAL A 254 -4.83 -0.58 7.74
C VAL A 254 -5.14 0.69 8.54
N THR A 255 -5.43 0.57 9.84
CA THR A 255 -5.70 1.74 10.71
C THR A 255 -4.46 2.62 10.83
N TYR A 256 -3.28 2.04 10.98
CA TYR A 256 -2.01 2.77 11.05
C TYR A 256 -1.75 3.54 9.75
N ILE A 257 -1.92 2.90 8.59
CA ILE A 257 -1.76 3.52 7.27
C ILE A 257 -2.75 4.68 7.09
N ASN A 258 -4.01 4.52 7.51
CA ASN A 258 -5.02 5.59 7.42
C ASN A 258 -4.65 6.80 8.26
N ASN A 259 -4.14 6.58 9.47
CA ASN A 259 -3.65 7.65 10.33
C ASN A 259 -2.38 8.30 9.77
N LEU A 260 -1.49 7.54 9.13
CA LEU A 260 -0.33 8.09 8.40
C LEU A 260 -0.76 9.00 7.24
N VAL A 261 -1.73 8.59 6.43
CA VAL A 261 -2.25 9.42 5.33
C VAL A 261 -2.89 10.69 5.86
N ARG A 262 -3.69 10.59 6.94
CA ARG A 262 -4.27 11.76 7.61
C ARG A 262 -3.21 12.70 8.18
N LEU A 263 -2.07 12.18 8.65
CA LEU A 263 -0.93 12.98 9.10
C LEU A 263 -0.36 13.86 7.98
N ILE A 264 -0.27 13.33 6.75
CA ILE A 264 0.26 14.05 5.59
C ILE A 264 -0.57 15.30 5.27
N GLU A 265 -1.89 15.29 5.54
CA GLU A 265 -2.77 16.45 5.27
C GLU A 265 -2.36 17.73 6.01
N TYR A 266 -1.74 17.61 7.18
CA TYR A 266 -1.31 18.75 8.00
C TYR A 266 0.20 18.83 8.26
N ALA A 267 0.97 17.83 7.83
CA ALA A 267 2.43 17.80 7.85
C ALA A 267 2.96 17.29 6.49
N PRO A 268 2.78 18.06 5.39
CA PRO A 268 3.13 17.62 4.03
C PRO A 268 4.64 17.38 3.86
N GLU A 269 5.49 17.96 4.71
CA GLU A 269 6.93 17.71 4.71
C GLU A 269 7.30 16.25 5.03
N LEU A 270 6.38 15.48 5.67
CA LEU A 270 6.57 14.06 5.97
C LEU A 270 6.07 13.14 4.85
N LYS A 271 5.45 13.69 3.78
CA LYS A 271 4.82 12.90 2.72
C LYS A 271 5.76 11.85 2.13
N SER A 272 6.97 12.26 1.74
CA SER A 272 7.96 11.36 1.14
C SER A 272 8.39 10.26 2.11
N ASP A 273 8.68 10.61 3.37
CA ASP A 273 9.10 9.65 4.39
C ASP A 273 8.00 8.64 4.71
N VAL A 274 6.75 9.10 4.77
CA VAL A 274 5.59 8.25 5.08
C VAL A 274 5.33 7.24 3.97
N PHE A 275 5.29 7.66 2.70
CA PHE A 275 5.08 6.70 1.61
C PHE A 275 6.27 5.73 1.45
N ALA A 276 7.50 6.19 1.70
CA ALA A 276 8.66 5.32 1.73
C ALA A 276 8.57 4.29 2.86
N LEU A 277 8.13 4.69 4.06
CA LEU A 277 7.90 3.78 5.19
C LEU A 277 6.83 2.74 4.87
N ILE A 278 5.69 3.16 4.31
CA ILE A 278 4.61 2.22 3.94
C ILE A 278 5.11 1.22 2.90
N THR A 279 5.83 1.69 1.87
CA THR A 279 6.38 0.81 0.83
C THR A 279 7.43 -0.16 1.39
N ASP A 280 8.35 0.31 2.25
CA ASP A 280 9.35 -0.54 2.91
C ASP A 280 8.72 -1.64 3.78
N ARG A 281 7.63 -1.32 4.49
CA ARG A 281 6.91 -2.30 5.31
C ARG A 281 6.11 -3.27 4.45
N LEU A 282 5.44 -2.78 3.42
CA LEU A 282 4.67 -3.60 2.49
C LEU A 282 5.53 -4.64 1.78
N VAL A 283 6.67 -4.23 1.23
CA VAL A 283 7.60 -5.14 0.56
C VAL A 283 8.09 -6.24 1.51
N LYS A 284 8.32 -5.93 2.79
CA LYS A 284 8.74 -6.93 3.79
C LYS A 284 7.62 -7.92 4.11
N ILE A 285 6.38 -7.46 4.22
CA ILE A 285 5.22 -8.32 4.42
C ILE A 285 5.03 -9.24 3.21
N ASP A 286 5.10 -8.70 1.99
CA ASP A 286 4.99 -9.45 0.74
C ASP A 286 6.07 -10.53 0.63
N VAL A 287 7.34 -10.20 0.93
CA VAL A 287 8.44 -11.18 0.92
C VAL A 287 8.26 -12.25 1.99
N GLN A 288 7.84 -11.87 3.20
CA GLN A 288 7.62 -12.83 4.28
C GLN A 288 6.52 -13.83 3.90
N MET A 289 5.38 -13.34 3.43
CA MET A 289 4.27 -14.17 2.94
C MET A 289 4.72 -15.13 1.83
N GLN A 290 5.57 -14.68 0.90
CA GLN A 290 6.10 -15.54 -0.16
C GLN A 290 7.05 -16.63 0.36
N VAL A 291 7.88 -16.31 1.34
CA VAL A 291 8.74 -17.32 1.99
C VAL A 291 7.89 -18.34 2.72
N ASP A 292 6.86 -17.88 3.44
CA ASP A 292 5.97 -18.77 4.19
C ASP A 292 5.18 -19.69 3.24
N LEU A 293 4.73 -19.18 2.07
CA LEU A 293 4.11 -19.99 1.01
C LEU A 293 5.08 -20.99 0.37
N ASP A 294 6.32 -20.58 0.08
CA ASP A 294 7.33 -21.45 -0.53
C ASP A 294 7.80 -22.58 0.43
N ASP A 295 7.67 -22.39 1.75
CA ASP A 295 8.04 -23.37 2.77
C ASP A 295 6.92 -24.41 3.05
N MET A 296 5.71 -24.24 2.48
CA MET A 296 4.60 -25.19 2.61
C MET A 296 4.69 -26.37 1.62
N ASP A 297 3.99 -27.46 1.94
CA ASP A 297 3.74 -28.54 0.99
C ASP A 297 2.88 -28.05 -0.20
N ASP A 298 3.31 -28.34 -1.45
CA ASP A 298 2.67 -27.87 -2.69
C ASP A 298 1.15 -28.12 -2.77
N GLU A 299 0.68 -29.22 -2.19
CA GLU A 299 -0.75 -29.60 -2.17
C GLU A 299 -1.57 -28.68 -1.24
N VAL A 300 -0.98 -28.28 -0.10
CA VAL A 300 -1.61 -27.35 0.85
C VAL A 300 -1.55 -25.92 0.32
N ALA A 301 -0.42 -25.53 -0.27
CA ALA A 301 -0.28 -24.24 -0.94
C ALA A 301 -1.30 -24.10 -2.09
N GLY A 302 -1.50 -25.16 -2.88
CA GLY A 302 -2.52 -25.21 -3.93
C GLY A 302 -3.95 -25.06 -3.40
N ALA A 303 -4.28 -25.73 -2.28
CA ALA A 303 -5.60 -25.61 -1.65
C ALA A 303 -5.89 -24.20 -1.12
N ILE A 304 -4.89 -23.53 -0.54
CA ILE A 304 -5.02 -22.14 -0.07
C ILE A 304 -5.23 -21.20 -1.25
N VAL A 305 -4.45 -21.34 -2.32
CA VAL A 305 -4.59 -20.53 -3.55
C VAL A 305 -5.99 -20.74 -4.18
N GLN A 306 -6.51 -21.96 -4.17
CA GLN A 306 -7.88 -22.24 -4.62
C GLN A 306 -8.93 -21.62 -3.69
N ALA A 307 -8.78 -21.73 -2.37
CA ALA A 307 -9.70 -21.12 -1.41
C ALA A 307 -9.76 -19.59 -1.60
N ILE A 308 -8.60 -18.94 -1.77
CA ILE A 308 -8.49 -17.50 -2.07
C ILE A 308 -9.24 -17.14 -3.36
N ALA A 309 -9.19 -17.99 -4.39
CA ALA A 309 -9.87 -17.75 -5.66
C ALA A 309 -11.40 -17.95 -5.59
N ILE A 310 -11.91 -18.73 -4.62
CA ILE A 310 -13.33 -19.06 -4.44
C ILE A 310 -14.03 -18.09 -3.46
N SER A 311 -13.28 -17.46 -2.56
CA SER A 311 -13.80 -16.45 -1.62
C SER A 311 -14.37 -15.13 -2.17
N PRO A 312 -14.36 -14.76 -3.48
CA PRO A 312 -14.97 -13.50 -3.90
C PRO A 312 -16.50 -13.40 -3.70
N ALA A 313 -17.19 -14.53 -3.46
CA ALA A 313 -18.65 -14.60 -3.60
C ALA A 313 -19.47 -14.57 -2.28
N GLU A 314 -18.86 -14.65 -1.09
CA GLU A 314 -19.63 -14.75 0.17
C GLU A 314 -19.38 -13.63 1.20
N GLN A 315 -18.55 -12.61 0.91
CA GLN A 315 -18.26 -11.53 1.86
C GLN A 315 -19.10 -10.24 1.68
N GLU A 316 -20.09 -10.21 0.78
CA GLU A 316 -20.90 -9.00 0.57
C GLU A 316 -22.12 -8.82 1.51
N ASP A 317 -22.38 -9.69 2.49
CA ASP A 317 -23.59 -9.58 3.33
C ASP A 317 -23.44 -9.78 4.85
N GLU A 318 -22.23 -9.60 5.40
CA GLU A 318 -22.01 -9.47 6.86
C GLU A 318 -21.29 -8.16 7.27
N GLU A 319 -21.62 -7.03 6.63
CA GLU A 319 -21.51 -5.72 7.32
C GLU A 319 -22.77 -5.50 8.19
N LYS A 320 -22.92 -6.31 9.23
CA LYS A 320 -23.81 -6.04 10.37
C LYS A 320 -23.05 -6.25 11.67
N ASP A 321 -22.59 -5.14 12.24
CA ASP A 321 -22.33 -4.97 13.67
C ASP A 321 -21.71 -6.19 14.38
N GLU A 322 -20.48 -6.56 14.02
CA GLU A 322 -19.60 -7.21 15.00
C GLU A 322 -19.09 -6.13 15.98
N GLU A 323 -19.97 -5.78 16.92
CA GLU A 323 -19.56 -5.45 18.28
C GLU A 323 -18.90 -6.70 18.90
N ASP A 324 -17.68 -7.04 18.47
CA ASP A 324 -16.87 -8.02 19.18
C ASP A 324 -15.89 -7.29 20.10
N ASP A 325 -16.19 -7.42 21.38
CA ASP A 325 -15.40 -7.03 22.54
C ASP A 325 -14.07 -7.79 22.52
N SER A 326 -13.02 -7.20 21.96
CA SER A 326 -11.67 -7.52 22.43
C SER A 326 -11.41 -6.73 23.72
N ASP A 327 -12.08 -7.16 24.78
CA ASP A 327 -11.65 -6.83 26.13
C ASP A 327 -10.28 -7.49 26.33
N ASP A 328 -9.30 -6.66 26.66
CA ASP A 328 -7.93 -7.05 26.98
C ASP A 328 -7.94 -7.59 28.42
N SER A 329 -8.70 -8.68 28.63
CA SER A 329 -8.69 -9.46 29.85
C SER A 329 -7.68 -10.58 29.67
N ASP A 330 -6.50 -10.35 30.25
CA ASP A 330 -5.40 -11.29 30.46
C ASP A 330 -5.82 -12.38 31.46
N ALA A 331 -6.90 -13.10 31.13
CA ALA A 331 -7.37 -14.30 31.80
C ALA A 331 -7.04 -15.47 30.90
N GLU A 332 -5.94 -16.15 31.22
CA GLU A 332 -5.55 -17.50 30.77
C GLU A 332 -6.78 -18.43 30.66
N SER A 333 -7.46 -18.37 29.51
CA SER A 333 -8.46 -19.32 29.09
C SER A 333 -7.70 -20.49 28.50
N VAL A 334 -7.28 -21.37 29.39
CA VAL A 334 -7.02 -22.79 29.13
C VAL A 334 -8.29 -23.44 28.56
N ASN A 335 -8.60 -23.14 27.30
CA ASN A 335 -9.57 -23.89 26.52
C ASN A 335 -8.81 -24.76 25.53
N SER A 336 -8.98 -26.06 25.74
CA SER A 336 -8.44 -27.16 24.99
C SER A 336 -8.77 -27.06 23.49
N ASP A 337 -7.76 -26.83 22.65
CA ASP A 337 -7.83 -27.08 21.21
C ASP A 337 -6.53 -27.70 20.68
N ASP A 338 -6.13 -28.80 21.31
CA ASP A 338 -4.99 -29.64 20.92
C ASP A 338 -5.34 -30.59 19.76
N SER A 339 -6.17 -30.13 18.79
CA SER A 339 -6.68 -31.00 17.72
C SER A 339 -6.60 -30.45 16.29
N LEU A 340 -6.22 -29.19 16.08
CA LEU A 340 -5.82 -28.73 14.75
C LEU A 340 -4.41 -29.24 14.44
N SER A 341 -4.24 -29.92 13.30
CA SER A 341 -2.92 -30.29 12.82
C SER A 341 -2.07 -29.01 12.66
N GLU A 342 -0.77 -29.09 12.92
CA GLU A 342 0.14 -27.95 12.76
C GLU A 342 0.06 -27.34 11.34
N GLN A 343 -0.26 -28.17 10.34
CA GLN A 343 -0.52 -27.75 8.96
C GLN A 343 -1.76 -26.84 8.82
N ALA A 344 -2.83 -27.09 9.57
CA ALA A 344 -4.03 -26.25 9.53
C ALA A 344 -3.81 -24.87 10.16
N LYS A 345 -2.98 -24.79 11.20
CA LYS A 345 -2.58 -23.51 11.81
C LYS A 345 -1.72 -22.69 10.84
N GLN A 346 -0.73 -23.32 10.21
CA GLN A 346 0.13 -22.68 9.21
C GLN A 346 -0.68 -22.18 8.00
N ALA A 347 -1.65 -22.98 7.53
CA ALA A 347 -2.53 -22.58 6.43
C ALA A 347 -3.36 -21.33 6.79
N LYS A 348 -3.89 -21.26 8.02
CA LYS A 348 -4.65 -20.10 8.50
C LYS A 348 -3.78 -18.85 8.61
N GLU A 349 -2.57 -18.95 9.16
CA GLU A 349 -1.64 -17.82 9.28
C GLU A 349 -1.24 -17.22 7.91
N ILE A 350 -1.09 -18.08 6.91
CA ILE A 350 -0.78 -17.65 5.54
C ILE A 350 -2.00 -17.01 4.88
N GLN A 351 -3.19 -17.58 5.07
CA GLN A 351 -4.43 -16.96 4.61
C GLN A 351 -4.60 -15.55 5.21
N GLU A 352 -4.41 -15.40 6.54
CA GLU A 352 -4.46 -14.10 7.22
C GLU A 352 -3.38 -13.13 6.68
N SER A 353 -2.21 -13.64 6.31
CA SER A 353 -1.13 -12.85 5.70
C SER A 353 -1.46 -12.39 4.29
N VAL A 354 -2.15 -13.22 3.49
CA VAL A 354 -2.65 -12.88 2.16
C VAL A 354 -3.73 -11.80 2.26
N GLU A 355 -4.75 -12.01 3.10
CA GLU A 355 -5.84 -11.04 3.33
C GLU A 355 -5.29 -9.70 3.83
N LYS A 356 -4.30 -9.74 4.72
CA LYS A 356 -3.56 -8.56 5.22
C LYS A 356 -2.86 -7.81 4.09
N LEU A 357 -2.09 -8.52 3.25
CA LEU A 357 -1.37 -7.91 2.13
C LEU A 357 -2.34 -7.29 1.12
N ASP A 358 -3.40 -8.01 0.80
CA ASP A 358 -4.44 -7.61 -0.14
C ASP A 358 -5.17 -6.34 0.31
N ALA A 359 -5.61 -6.29 1.57
CA ALA A 359 -6.28 -5.12 2.12
C ALA A 359 -5.36 -3.89 2.19
N ILE A 360 -4.07 -4.07 2.48
CA ILE A 360 -3.11 -2.97 2.44
C ILE A 360 -2.94 -2.46 1.00
N LEU A 361 -2.82 -3.37 0.02
CA LEU A 361 -2.67 -3.00 -1.39
C LEU A 361 -3.92 -2.32 -1.95
N ASP A 362 -5.12 -2.85 -1.72
CA ASP A 362 -6.40 -2.22 -2.10
C ASP A 362 -6.52 -0.81 -1.50
N ARG A 363 -6.13 -0.66 -0.23
CA ARG A 363 -6.11 0.66 0.40
C ARG A 363 -5.10 1.59 -0.24
N LEU A 364 -3.91 1.11 -0.60
CA LEU A 364 -2.91 1.92 -1.29
C LEU A 364 -3.36 2.33 -2.68
N PHE A 365 -3.98 1.45 -3.47
CA PHE A 365 -4.60 1.82 -4.73
C PHE A 365 -5.61 2.95 -4.51
N THR A 366 -6.51 2.81 -3.54
CA THR A 366 -7.47 3.87 -3.18
C THR A 366 -6.80 5.20 -2.76
N ILE A 367 -5.64 5.15 -2.11
CA ILE A 367 -4.89 6.36 -1.70
C ILE A 367 -4.21 7.04 -2.90
N TYR A 368 -3.68 6.27 -3.84
CA TYR A 368 -2.97 6.80 -5.00
C TYR A 368 -3.93 7.26 -6.13
N ASP A 369 -5.08 6.62 -6.30
CA ASP A 369 -6.00 6.85 -7.42
C ASP A 369 -6.40 8.33 -7.62
N PRO A 370 -6.72 9.11 -6.56
CA PRO A 370 -7.03 10.53 -6.70
C PRO A 370 -5.91 11.39 -7.27
N TYR A 371 -4.64 10.96 -7.17
CA TYR A 371 -3.51 11.68 -7.77
C TYR A 371 -3.41 11.48 -9.28
N PHE A 372 -3.99 10.39 -9.81
CA PHE A 372 -3.90 10.00 -11.21
C PHE A 372 -5.23 10.16 -11.96
N THR A 373 -6.25 10.78 -11.36
CA THR A 373 -7.50 11.13 -12.05
C THR A 373 -7.27 12.06 -13.24
N ASP A 374 -6.30 12.99 -13.12
CA ASP A 374 -5.71 13.70 -14.25
C ASP A 374 -4.24 13.28 -14.40
N PRO A 375 -3.94 12.27 -15.23
CA PRO A 375 -2.58 11.75 -15.40
C PRO A 375 -1.59 12.79 -15.92
N ASN A 376 -2.06 13.87 -16.57
CA ASN A 376 -1.19 14.91 -17.14
C ASN A 376 -0.94 16.07 -16.16
N SER A 377 -1.46 15.98 -14.94
CA SER A 377 -1.25 16.97 -13.89
C SER A 377 0.18 16.93 -13.33
N ILE A 378 0.62 18.05 -12.72
CA ILE A 378 1.91 18.13 -12.04
C ILE A 378 1.91 17.24 -10.78
N GLU A 379 0.74 17.11 -10.15
CA GLU A 379 0.50 16.27 -9.00
C GLU A 379 0.73 14.78 -9.32
N ALA A 380 0.19 14.31 -10.45
CA ALA A 380 0.42 12.95 -10.96
C ALA A 380 1.90 12.70 -11.24
N ALA A 381 2.56 13.63 -11.96
CA ALA A 381 3.99 13.52 -12.28
C ALA A 381 4.86 13.41 -11.01
N ASN A 382 4.65 14.31 -10.03
CA ASN A 382 5.41 14.28 -8.77
C ASN A 382 5.15 12.99 -7.96
N MET A 383 3.90 12.51 -7.97
CA MET A 383 3.57 11.26 -7.30
C MET A 383 4.20 10.06 -7.99
N PHE A 384 4.22 10.06 -9.32
CA PHE A 384 4.88 9.02 -10.10
C PHE A 384 6.39 9.00 -9.91
N GLU A 385 7.04 10.16 -9.88
CA GLU A 385 8.47 10.28 -9.51
C GLU A 385 8.75 9.69 -8.12
N THR A 386 7.82 9.89 -7.17
CA THR A 386 7.90 9.30 -5.84
C THR A 386 7.82 7.76 -5.91
N LEU A 387 6.87 7.21 -6.68
CA LEU A 387 6.75 5.76 -6.92
C LEU A 387 7.99 5.18 -7.60
N LEU A 388 8.56 5.86 -8.61
CA LEU A 388 9.80 5.46 -9.27
C LEU A 388 10.98 5.46 -8.29
N GLY A 389 11.05 6.46 -7.40
CA GLY A 389 12.02 6.52 -6.32
C GLY A 389 11.91 5.33 -5.36
N HIS A 390 10.71 4.93 -4.99
CA HIS A 390 10.48 3.73 -4.18
C HIS A 390 10.85 2.45 -4.94
N PHE A 391 10.52 2.37 -6.22
CA PHE A 391 10.90 1.23 -7.05
C PHE A 391 12.42 1.04 -7.10
N ALA A 392 13.18 2.10 -7.42
CA ALA A 392 14.62 1.99 -7.60
C ALA A 392 15.39 1.68 -6.30
N ASN A 393 14.88 2.15 -5.15
CA ASN A 393 15.57 2.11 -3.85
C ASN A 393 15.01 1.09 -2.85
N ILE A 394 13.75 0.65 -2.99
CA ILE A 394 13.07 -0.24 -2.04
C ILE A 394 12.64 -1.55 -2.74
N ILE A 395 11.85 -1.47 -3.82
CA ILE A 395 11.27 -2.65 -4.47
C ILE A 395 12.34 -3.43 -5.23
N LEU A 396 13.09 -2.78 -6.13
CA LEU A 396 14.08 -3.44 -6.98
C LEU A 396 15.22 -4.12 -6.18
N PRO A 397 15.76 -3.53 -5.10
CA PRO A 397 16.76 -4.20 -4.28
C PRO A 397 16.23 -5.38 -3.47
N THR A 398 14.92 -5.47 -3.27
CA THR A 398 14.31 -6.51 -2.45
C THR A 398 13.84 -7.67 -3.33
N TYR A 399 14.57 -8.79 -3.22
CA TYR A 399 14.27 -10.00 -3.98
C TYR A 399 12.97 -10.68 -3.47
N ARG A 400 12.22 -11.33 -4.36
CA ARG A 400 10.97 -12.10 -4.12
C ARG A 400 9.67 -11.35 -3.83
N SER A 401 9.66 -10.02 -3.78
CA SER A 401 8.37 -9.28 -3.74
C SER A 401 7.59 -9.54 -5.04
N ARG A 402 6.33 -9.96 -4.93
CA ARG A 402 5.46 -10.33 -6.07
C ARG A 402 4.31 -9.35 -6.31
N HIS A 403 3.88 -8.61 -5.29
CA HIS A 403 2.65 -7.84 -5.35
C HIS A 403 2.89 -6.33 -5.30
N THR A 404 3.89 -5.86 -4.54
CA THR A 404 4.08 -4.42 -4.30
C THR A 404 4.36 -3.62 -5.58
N GLN A 405 5.07 -4.23 -6.54
CA GLN A 405 5.37 -3.64 -7.84
C GLN A 405 4.12 -3.32 -8.68
N PHE A 406 2.96 -3.96 -8.41
CA PHE A 406 1.74 -3.73 -9.18
C PHE A 406 1.15 -2.34 -8.98
N LEU A 407 1.48 -1.65 -7.88
CA LEU A 407 1.17 -0.22 -7.73
C LEU A 407 1.81 0.59 -8.87
N LEU A 408 3.09 0.35 -9.15
CA LEU A 408 3.79 1.03 -10.23
C LEU A 408 3.29 0.56 -11.60
N PHE A 409 2.99 -0.73 -11.75
CA PHE A 409 2.44 -1.30 -12.99
C PHE A 409 1.13 -0.63 -13.42
N HIS A 410 0.19 -0.46 -12.48
CA HIS A 410 -1.09 0.19 -12.72
C HIS A 410 -0.92 1.66 -13.11
N TYR A 411 -0.24 2.44 -12.27
CA TYR A 411 -0.16 3.88 -12.48
C TYR A 411 0.77 4.29 -13.64
N ALA A 412 1.75 3.46 -14.00
CA ALA A 412 2.57 3.70 -15.19
C ALA A 412 1.74 3.69 -16.47
N GLN A 413 0.63 2.96 -16.50
CA GLN A 413 -0.19 2.78 -17.71
C GLN A 413 -1.29 3.84 -17.88
N LYS A 414 -1.48 4.74 -16.91
CA LYS A 414 -2.50 5.79 -16.98
C LYS A 414 -2.25 6.86 -18.05
N ALA A 415 -1.00 7.04 -18.49
CA ALA A 415 -0.65 7.94 -19.59
C ALA A 415 0.65 7.53 -20.27
N GLU A 416 0.77 7.86 -21.56
CA GLU A 416 1.91 7.48 -22.41
C GLU A 416 3.26 7.96 -21.84
N HIS A 417 3.31 9.20 -21.34
CA HIS A 417 4.53 9.76 -20.76
C HIS A 417 4.96 9.05 -19.47
N LEU A 418 4.04 8.41 -18.73
CA LEU A 418 4.34 7.63 -17.52
C LEU A 418 4.92 6.25 -17.90
N ILE A 419 4.39 5.64 -18.98
CA ILE A 419 4.94 4.42 -19.59
C ILE A 419 6.40 4.67 -19.99
N ASP A 420 6.65 5.76 -20.71
CA ASP A 420 8.00 6.14 -21.14
C ASP A 420 8.95 6.40 -19.96
N GLN A 421 8.46 7.07 -18.91
CA GLN A 421 9.25 7.31 -17.69
C GLN A 421 9.62 6.02 -16.97
N PHE A 422 8.69 5.07 -16.83
CA PHE A 422 8.99 3.80 -16.18
C PHE A 422 9.92 2.93 -17.03
N ALA A 423 9.62 2.77 -18.32
CA ALA A 423 10.47 2.02 -19.25
C ALA A 423 11.88 2.63 -19.31
N GLY A 424 12.00 3.96 -19.42
CA GLY A 424 13.26 4.68 -19.40
C GLY A 424 14.05 4.49 -18.09
N THR A 425 13.36 4.52 -16.95
CA THR A 425 13.96 4.23 -15.64
C THR A 425 14.50 2.80 -15.58
N CYS A 426 13.74 1.81 -16.02
CA CYS A 426 14.21 0.42 -16.06
C CYS A 426 15.39 0.22 -17.02
N VAL A 427 15.38 0.86 -18.19
CA VAL A 427 16.50 0.86 -19.15
C VAL A 427 17.76 1.44 -18.50
N GLN A 428 17.65 2.58 -17.83
CA GLN A 428 18.78 3.20 -17.13
C GLN A 428 19.32 2.24 -16.06
N LEU A 429 18.45 1.65 -15.24
CA LEU A 429 18.83 0.73 -14.17
C LEU A 429 19.45 -0.58 -14.68
N ALA A 430 18.99 -1.07 -15.84
CA ALA A 430 19.49 -2.29 -16.47
C ALA A 430 20.87 -2.10 -17.12
N PHE A 431 21.14 -0.93 -17.71
CA PHE A 431 22.34 -0.71 -18.53
C PHE A 431 23.43 0.14 -17.85
N GLN A 432 23.16 0.71 -16.67
CA GLN A 432 24.14 1.53 -15.96
C GLN A 432 25.39 0.74 -15.55
N SER A 433 26.53 1.12 -16.13
CA SER A 433 27.86 0.63 -15.75
C SER A 433 28.19 1.06 -14.31
N GLY A 434 28.36 0.08 -13.41
CA GLY A 434 28.67 0.30 -12.00
C GLY A 434 27.64 -0.25 -11.02
N ARG A 435 26.43 -0.60 -11.49
CA ARG A 435 25.42 -1.28 -10.66
C ARG A 435 25.70 -2.79 -10.58
N PRO A 436 25.45 -3.46 -9.43
CA PRO A 436 25.61 -4.91 -9.31
C PRO A 436 24.85 -5.66 -10.40
N ALA A 437 25.45 -6.74 -10.94
CA ALA A 437 24.89 -7.51 -12.04
C ALA A 437 23.48 -8.04 -11.72
N VAL A 438 23.23 -8.47 -10.48
CA VAL A 438 21.92 -8.97 -10.03
C VAL A 438 20.83 -7.91 -10.20
N LEU A 439 21.10 -6.66 -9.82
CA LEU A 439 20.11 -5.58 -9.98
C LEU A 439 19.90 -5.20 -11.45
N ARG A 440 20.94 -5.29 -12.28
CA ARG A 440 20.82 -5.07 -13.73
C ARG A 440 19.95 -6.14 -14.39
N GLN A 441 20.15 -7.40 -14.00
CA GLN A 441 19.35 -8.54 -14.46
C GLN A 441 17.89 -8.40 -14.01
N ALA A 442 17.67 -8.08 -12.73
CA ALA A 442 16.33 -7.82 -12.21
C ALA A 442 15.64 -6.65 -12.95
N SER A 443 16.35 -5.55 -13.20
CA SER A 443 15.81 -4.39 -13.94
C SER A 443 15.40 -4.77 -15.37
N ALA A 444 16.18 -5.61 -16.05
CA ALA A 444 15.84 -6.13 -17.37
C ALA A 444 14.60 -7.04 -17.33
N ALA A 445 14.45 -7.85 -16.27
CA ALA A 445 13.25 -8.68 -16.06
C ALA A 445 12.00 -7.82 -15.78
N TYR A 446 12.10 -6.77 -14.95
CA TYR A 446 11.02 -5.80 -14.75
C TYR A 446 10.62 -5.11 -16.06
N LEU A 447 11.59 -4.65 -16.85
CA LEU A 447 11.33 -4.00 -18.13
C LEU A 447 10.61 -4.95 -19.11
N ALA A 448 11.13 -6.16 -19.27
CA ALA A 448 10.56 -7.16 -20.17
C ALA A 448 9.16 -7.58 -19.74
N SER A 449 8.96 -7.79 -18.44
CA SER A 449 7.68 -8.17 -17.88
C SER A 449 6.65 -7.06 -18.03
N PHE A 450 7.03 -5.80 -17.79
CA PHE A 450 6.13 -4.66 -17.98
C PHE A 450 5.67 -4.51 -19.43
N VAL A 451 6.60 -4.56 -20.38
CA VAL A 451 6.28 -4.43 -21.81
C VAL A 451 5.48 -5.62 -22.32
N ALA A 452 5.73 -6.83 -21.80
CA ALA A 452 5.00 -8.02 -22.18
C ALA A 452 3.57 -8.06 -21.61
N ARG A 453 3.39 -7.66 -20.34
CA ARG A 453 2.14 -7.81 -19.61
C ARG A 453 1.28 -6.55 -19.58
N GLY A 454 1.82 -5.37 -19.86
CA GLY A 454 1.06 -4.12 -19.85
C GLY A 454 0.11 -4.00 -21.05
N ALA A 455 -1.19 -3.94 -20.78
CA ALA A 455 -2.23 -3.86 -21.81
C ALA A 455 -2.22 -2.51 -22.55
N HIS A 456 -1.83 -1.43 -21.88
CA HIS A 456 -1.82 -0.08 -22.46
C HIS A 456 -0.44 0.33 -23.01
N VAL A 457 0.54 -0.59 -23.01
CA VAL A 457 1.86 -0.34 -23.60
C VAL A 457 1.77 -0.36 -25.12
N GLN A 458 2.14 0.77 -25.74
CA GLN A 458 2.08 0.92 -27.19
C GLN A 458 3.09 0.04 -27.94
N PRO A 459 2.76 -0.44 -29.16
CA PRO A 459 3.68 -1.24 -29.98
C PRO A 459 5.03 -0.55 -30.23
N GLN A 460 5.05 0.78 -30.38
CA GLN A 460 6.28 1.55 -30.58
C GLN A 460 7.23 1.45 -29.38
N VAL A 461 6.70 1.45 -28.16
CA VAL A 461 7.48 1.27 -26.93
C VAL A 461 8.05 -0.15 -26.88
N VAL A 462 7.24 -1.17 -27.24
CA VAL A 462 7.69 -2.57 -27.33
C VAL A 462 8.89 -2.71 -28.26
N ARG A 463 8.78 -2.18 -29.50
CA ARG A 463 9.87 -2.23 -30.50
C ARG A 463 11.12 -1.51 -30.02
N THR A 464 10.94 -0.31 -29.44
CA THR A 464 12.04 0.51 -28.92
C THR A 464 12.78 -0.22 -27.79
N VAL A 465 12.05 -0.80 -26.84
CA VAL A 465 12.64 -1.59 -25.75
C VAL A 465 13.35 -2.83 -26.28
N PHE A 466 12.75 -3.53 -27.24
CA PHE A 466 13.36 -4.69 -27.88
C PHE A 466 14.69 -4.34 -28.56
N GLU A 467 14.74 -3.23 -29.31
CA GLU A 467 15.95 -2.72 -29.97
C GLU A 467 17.02 -2.29 -28.95
N LEU A 468 16.63 -1.60 -27.87
CA LEU A 468 17.54 -1.16 -26.82
C LEU A 468 18.19 -2.34 -26.08
N ILE A 469 17.39 -3.32 -25.66
CA ILE A 469 17.89 -4.56 -25.04
C ILE A 469 18.77 -5.32 -26.04
N GLY A 470 18.35 -5.43 -27.29
CA GLY A 470 19.08 -6.11 -28.36
C GLY A 470 20.44 -5.50 -28.67
N SER A 471 20.51 -4.17 -28.75
CA SER A 471 21.75 -3.43 -28.99
C SER A 471 22.75 -3.63 -27.84
N ASN A 472 22.28 -3.52 -26.60
CA ASN A 472 23.12 -3.77 -25.43
C ASN A 472 23.56 -5.25 -25.34
N LEU A 473 22.68 -6.18 -25.69
CA LEU A 473 22.99 -7.61 -25.78
C LEU A 473 24.11 -7.88 -26.80
N ASP A 474 24.07 -7.23 -27.96
CA ASP A 474 25.10 -7.39 -29.00
C ASP A 474 26.46 -6.82 -28.56
N HIS A 475 26.47 -5.70 -27.83
CA HIS A 475 27.68 -5.19 -27.19
C HIS A 475 28.29 -6.21 -26.22
N ILE A 476 27.48 -6.77 -25.32
CA ILE A 476 27.95 -7.79 -24.36
C ILE A 476 28.45 -9.04 -25.11
N ARG A 477 27.77 -9.46 -26.18
CA ARG A 477 28.21 -10.59 -27.02
C ARG A 477 29.60 -10.34 -27.59
N ILE A 478 29.81 -9.21 -28.26
CA ILE A 478 31.08 -8.89 -28.95
C ILE A 478 32.25 -8.88 -27.96
N GLU A 479 32.06 -8.30 -26.77
CA GLU A 479 33.11 -8.25 -25.74
C GLU A 479 33.49 -9.64 -25.22
N ASN A 480 32.52 -10.55 -25.11
CA ASN A 480 32.70 -11.83 -24.43
C ASN A 480 32.97 -13.02 -25.37
N GLU A 481 32.51 -12.96 -26.62
CA GLU A 481 32.53 -14.09 -27.56
C GLU A 481 33.95 -14.56 -27.90
N LEU A 482 34.92 -13.66 -27.98
CA LEU A 482 36.32 -14.00 -28.25
C LEU A 482 36.95 -14.84 -27.13
N THR A 483 36.54 -14.62 -25.89
CA THR A 483 37.07 -15.34 -24.71
C THR A 483 36.14 -16.48 -24.25
N CYS A 484 35.02 -16.66 -24.94
CA CYS A 484 34.00 -17.64 -24.60
C CYS A 484 34.47 -19.05 -24.94
N ARG A 485 34.46 -19.93 -23.93
CA ARG A 485 34.75 -21.37 -24.06
C ARG A 485 33.48 -22.23 -24.10
N GLY A 486 32.32 -21.63 -23.89
CA GLY A 486 31.04 -22.29 -23.77
C GLY A 486 30.10 -21.54 -22.80
N PRO A 487 28.88 -22.05 -22.61
CA PRO A 487 27.86 -21.41 -21.78
C PRO A 487 28.23 -21.44 -20.29
N ASP A 488 28.34 -20.26 -19.66
CA ASP A 488 28.62 -20.09 -18.23
C ASP A 488 27.77 -18.98 -17.61
N LEU A 489 26.76 -19.36 -16.80
CA LEU A 489 25.81 -18.46 -16.14
C LEU A 489 26.51 -17.45 -15.21
N LYS A 490 27.54 -17.87 -14.47
CA LYS A 490 28.22 -16.98 -13.51
C LYS A 490 28.98 -15.87 -14.21
N LYS A 491 29.61 -16.21 -15.34
CA LYS A 491 30.42 -15.25 -16.12
C LYS A 491 29.57 -14.35 -17.01
N TYR A 492 28.51 -14.89 -17.63
CA TYR A 492 27.72 -14.18 -18.62
C TYR A 492 26.26 -13.96 -18.22
N GLY A 493 25.93 -13.98 -16.92
CA GLY A 493 24.54 -13.91 -16.44
C GLY A 493 23.75 -12.71 -16.96
N THR A 494 24.39 -11.56 -17.15
CA THR A 494 23.71 -10.37 -17.71
C THR A 494 23.29 -10.58 -19.18
N PHE A 495 24.12 -11.28 -19.97
CA PHE A 495 23.80 -11.64 -21.35
C PHE A 495 22.60 -12.60 -21.41
N TYR A 496 22.56 -13.61 -20.54
CA TYR A 496 21.45 -14.56 -20.52
C TYR A 496 20.16 -13.93 -20.03
N ALA A 497 20.20 -13.09 -18.99
CA ALA A 497 19.01 -12.40 -18.52
C ALA A 497 18.41 -11.48 -19.59
N MET A 498 19.26 -10.74 -20.33
CA MET A 498 18.80 -9.91 -21.45
C MET A 498 18.29 -10.74 -22.63
N THR A 499 18.89 -11.90 -22.90
CA THR A 499 18.35 -12.82 -23.91
C THR A 499 16.98 -13.34 -23.49
N GLN A 500 16.84 -13.82 -22.25
CA GLN A 500 15.57 -14.31 -21.69
C GLN A 500 14.49 -13.22 -21.71
N ALA A 501 14.84 -11.97 -21.41
CA ALA A 501 13.96 -10.82 -21.55
C ALA A 501 13.43 -10.65 -22.99
N LEU A 502 14.30 -10.72 -24.00
CA LEU A 502 13.87 -10.64 -25.41
C LEU A 502 12.99 -11.82 -25.82
N LEU A 503 13.33 -13.05 -25.39
CA LEU A 503 12.51 -14.23 -25.67
C LEU A 503 11.12 -14.09 -25.03
N TYR A 504 11.04 -13.58 -23.80
CA TYR A 504 9.78 -13.35 -23.10
C TYR A 504 8.91 -12.30 -23.79
N ILE A 505 9.49 -11.14 -24.15
CA ILE A 505 8.78 -10.10 -24.91
C ILE A 505 8.26 -10.68 -26.23
N PHE A 506 9.09 -11.46 -26.94
CA PHE A 506 8.67 -12.10 -28.19
C PHE A 506 7.48 -13.02 -27.97
N CYS A 507 7.49 -13.87 -26.94
CA CYS A 507 6.40 -14.81 -26.68
C CYS A 507 5.05 -14.08 -26.48
N PHE A 508 5.03 -12.95 -25.77
CA PHE A 508 3.79 -12.22 -25.49
C PHE A 508 3.38 -11.21 -26.58
N ARG A 509 4.36 -10.52 -27.18
CA ARG A 509 4.13 -9.33 -28.00
C ARG A 509 4.64 -9.48 -29.43
N TRP A 510 4.79 -10.71 -29.95
CA TRP A 510 5.27 -10.95 -31.32
C TRP A 510 4.49 -10.16 -32.38
N ARG A 511 3.19 -9.93 -32.19
CA ARG A 511 2.33 -9.13 -33.09
C ARG A 511 2.86 -7.72 -33.25
N ASP A 512 3.30 -7.11 -32.16
CA ASP A 512 3.84 -5.75 -32.17
C ASP A 512 5.21 -5.65 -32.83
N LEU A 513 5.88 -6.77 -33.07
CA LEU A 513 7.19 -6.83 -33.73
C LEU A 513 7.08 -6.96 -35.27
N ILE A 514 5.87 -7.18 -35.80
CA ILE A 514 5.59 -7.24 -37.24
C ILE A 514 5.49 -5.81 -37.79
N ASP A 515 6.08 -5.56 -38.95
CA ASP A 515 5.99 -4.24 -39.57
C ASP A 515 4.55 -3.97 -40.01
N SER A 516 3.94 -2.90 -39.51
CA SER A 516 2.50 -2.59 -39.59
C SER A 516 2.09 -2.00 -40.94
N SER A 517 2.84 -2.29 -42.00
CA SER A 517 2.55 -1.79 -43.35
C SER A 517 1.45 -2.58 -44.06
N GLU A 518 1.03 -3.70 -43.48
CA GLU A 518 -0.15 -4.48 -43.89
C GLU A 518 -1.21 -4.36 -42.78
N GLU A 519 -2.36 -3.75 -43.10
CA GLU A 519 -3.53 -3.70 -42.22
C GLU A 519 -4.07 -5.14 -42.06
N PHE A 520 -3.63 -5.85 -41.02
CA PHE A 520 -4.27 -7.09 -40.61
C PHE A 520 -5.56 -6.73 -39.87
N ASP A 521 -6.67 -7.32 -40.27
CA ASP A 521 -7.95 -7.19 -39.56
C ASP A 521 -7.80 -7.93 -38.22
N ASP A 522 -7.79 -7.18 -37.11
CA ASP A 522 -7.53 -7.71 -35.76
C ASP A 522 -8.57 -8.77 -35.31
N GLU A 523 -9.65 -8.96 -36.08
CA GLU A 523 -10.76 -9.87 -35.77
C GLU A 523 -10.54 -11.34 -36.17
N ASP A 524 -9.53 -11.68 -37.00
CA ASP A 524 -9.22 -13.08 -37.36
C ASP A 524 -7.82 -13.52 -36.88
N PRO A 525 -7.71 -14.13 -35.68
CA PRO A 525 -6.47 -14.66 -35.14
C PRO A 525 -5.79 -15.72 -36.03
N GLN A 526 -6.53 -16.32 -36.96
CA GLN A 526 -6.05 -17.36 -37.88
C GLN A 526 -5.47 -16.78 -39.18
N ALA A 527 -5.67 -15.48 -39.46
CA ALA A 527 -5.19 -14.82 -40.68
C ALA A 527 -3.66 -14.83 -40.84
N PHE A 528 -2.94 -14.97 -39.73
CA PHE A 528 -1.47 -14.99 -39.68
C PHE A 528 -0.87 -16.34 -40.10
N ILE A 529 -1.68 -17.41 -40.17
CA ILE A 529 -1.19 -18.77 -40.40
C ILE A 529 -0.90 -18.99 -41.89
N GLY A 530 0.37 -19.25 -42.21
CA GLY A 530 0.81 -19.60 -43.56
C GLY A 530 1.31 -18.44 -44.43
N GLN A 531 1.14 -17.20 -43.98
CA GLN A 531 1.68 -16.00 -44.64
C GLN A 531 3.14 -15.73 -44.27
N GLU A 532 3.87 -15.02 -45.13
CA GLU A 532 5.25 -14.61 -44.87
C GLU A 532 5.24 -13.26 -44.16
N LEU A 533 5.36 -13.28 -42.83
CA LEU A 533 5.31 -12.07 -42.00
C LEU A 533 6.57 -11.22 -42.20
N VAL A 534 6.38 -9.92 -42.43
CA VAL A 534 7.47 -8.94 -42.48
C VAL A 534 7.78 -8.47 -41.07
N TRP A 535 8.97 -8.79 -40.58
CA TRP A 535 9.41 -8.40 -39.24
C TRP A 535 10.07 -7.03 -39.27
N THR A 536 9.96 -6.28 -38.17
CA THR A 536 10.70 -5.03 -38.00
C THR A 536 12.20 -5.26 -38.21
N GLU A 537 12.86 -4.34 -38.92
CA GLU A 537 14.27 -4.44 -39.29
C GLU A 537 15.17 -4.71 -38.08
N GLY A 538 16.11 -5.65 -38.20
CA GLY A 538 17.14 -5.91 -37.18
C GLY A 538 16.72 -6.87 -36.07
N ILE A 539 15.43 -7.14 -35.85
CA ILE A 539 14.95 -8.06 -34.80
C ILE A 539 15.48 -9.48 -35.04
N LYS A 540 15.28 -10.00 -36.26
CA LYS A 540 15.68 -11.36 -36.64
C LYS A 540 17.19 -11.54 -36.60
N GLU A 541 17.93 -10.56 -37.09
CA GLU A 541 19.38 -10.56 -37.12
C GLU A 541 19.96 -10.51 -35.70
N THR A 542 19.39 -9.67 -34.83
CA THR A 542 19.85 -9.54 -33.43
C THR A 542 19.65 -10.84 -32.65
N LEU A 543 18.46 -11.43 -32.73
CA LEU A 543 18.20 -12.73 -32.08
C LEU A 543 19.05 -13.85 -32.68
N SER A 544 19.24 -13.88 -33.99
CA SER A 544 20.08 -14.88 -34.66
C SER A 544 21.54 -14.79 -34.22
N ARG A 545 22.11 -13.57 -34.16
CA ARG A 545 23.48 -13.36 -33.66
C ARG A 545 23.63 -13.79 -32.21
N ALA A 546 22.64 -13.53 -31.35
CA ALA A 546 22.68 -13.92 -29.95
C ALA A 546 22.55 -15.45 -29.76
N ILE A 547 21.53 -16.06 -30.36
CA ILE A 547 21.17 -17.47 -30.21
C ILE A 547 22.28 -18.40 -30.73
N TYR A 548 22.84 -18.12 -31.91
CA TYR A 548 23.87 -18.95 -32.53
C TYR A 548 25.31 -18.57 -32.13
N SER A 549 25.48 -17.65 -31.18
CA SER A 549 26.80 -17.30 -30.64
C SER A 549 27.40 -18.45 -29.82
N LYS A 550 28.71 -18.36 -29.54
CA LYS A 550 29.39 -19.32 -28.65
C LYS A 550 28.85 -19.35 -27.21
N LEU A 551 28.12 -18.30 -26.81
CA LEU A 551 27.52 -18.18 -25.48
C LEU A 551 26.31 -19.10 -25.32
N ASN A 552 25.66 -19.50 -26.42
CA ASN A 552 24.55 -20.48 -26.45
C ASN A 552 23.47 -20.22 -25.37
N PRO A 553 22.75 -19.09 -25.46
CA PRO A 553 21.79 -18.68 -24.44
C PRO A 553 20.64 -19.67 -24.27
N LEU A 554 20.23 -20.41 -25.31
CA LEU A 554 19.10 -21.36 -25.24
C LEU A 554 19.36 -22.57 -24.32
N LYS A 555 20.62 -22.82 -23.92
CA LYS A 555 20.94 -23.87 -22.94
C LYS A 555 20.82 -23.35 -21.50
N ILE A 556 20.97 -22.04 -21.28
CA ILE A 556 21.00 -21.40 -19.95
C ILE A 556 19.69 -20.72 -19.60
N CYS A 557 18.99 -20.11 -20.57
CA CYS A 557 17.68 -19.51 -20.32
C CYS A 557 16.68 -20.59 -19.89
N SER A 558 15.62 -20.16 -19.18
CA SER A 558 14.66 -21.09 -18.59
C SER A 558 14.01 -22.01 -19.64
N PRO A 559 13.98 -23.34 -19.41
CA PRO A 559 13.42 -24.29 -20.38
C PRO A 559 11.97 -24.00 -20.84
N PRO A 560 11.03 -23.60 -19.96
CA PRO A 560 9.66 -23.25 -20.39
C PRO A 560 9.64 -22.11 -21.40
N ILE A 561 10.39 -21.03 -21.14
CA ILE A 561 10.46 -19.86 -22.03
C ILE A 561 11.09 -20.23 -23.37
N VAL A 562 12.17 -21.03 -23.35
CA VAL A 562 12.85 -21.48 -24.57
C VAL A 562 11.97 -22.40 -25.41
N SER A 563 11.21 -23.30 -24.76
CA SER A 563 10.25 -24.19 -25.41
C SER A 563 9.14 -23.39 -26.09
N GLU A 564 8.52 -22.47 -25.37
CA GLU A 564 7.48 -21.61 -25.92
C GLU A 564 8.02 -20.76 -27.07
N PHE A 565 9.17 -20.10 -26.89
CA PHE A 565 9.80 -19.36 -27.99
C PHE A 565 10.03 -20.24 -29.22
N ALA A 566 10.53 -21.46 -29.05
CA ALA A 566 10.78 -22.38 -30.17
C ALA A 566 9.49 -22.77 -30.91
N LYS A 567 8.41 -23.02 -30.17
CA LYS A 567 7.08 -23.28 -30.73
C LYS A 567 6.56 -22.07 -31.52
N ILE A 568 6.54 -20.89 -30.90
CA ILE A 568 6.05 -19.63 -31.53
C ILE A 568 6.89 -19.30 -32.76
N ALA A 569 8.21 -19.30 -32.63
CA ALA A 569 9.13 -18.91 -33.70
C ALA A 569 9.07 -19.85 -34.89
N HIS A 570 8.81 -21.15 -34.67
CA HIS A 570 8.62 -22.11 -35.74
C HIS A 570 7.27 -21.91 -36.43
N HIS A 571 6.19 -21.78 -35.65
CA HIS A 571 4.84 -21.58 -36.18
C HIS A 571 4.73 -20.33 -37.05
N LEU A 572 5.30 -19.21 -36.59
CA LEU A 572 5.33 -17.93 -37.31
C LEU A 572 6.40 -17.86 -38.42
N ARG A 573 7.11 -18.97 -38.70
CA ARG A 573 8.24 -19.04 -39.65
C ARG A 573 9.33 -17.98 -39.40
N PHE A 574 9.47 -17.54 -38.15
CA PHE A 574 10.48 -16.57 -37.75
C PHE A 574 11.87 -17.20 -37.74
N MET A 575 12.04 -18.32 -37.02
CA MET A 575 13.30 -19.04 -36.85
C MET A 575 13.06 -20.51 -36.46
N TYR A 576 13.89 -21.42 -36.97
CA TYR A 576 13.85 -22.85 -36.60
C TYR A 576 15.03 -23.25 -35.71
N VAL A 577 14.80 -23.32 -34.39
CA VAL A 577 15.85 -23.55 -33.38
C VAL A 577 15.94 -24.99 -32.87
N TYR A 578 15.01 -25.88 -33.21
CA TYR A 578 14.99 -27.28 -32.72
C TYR A 578 16.30 -28.05 -32.96
N PRO A 579 17.01 -27.94 -34.10
CA PRO A 579 18.30 -28.61 -34.29
C PRO A 579 19.34 -28.15 -33.26
N LEU A 580 19.33 -26.86 -32.90
CA LEU A 580 20.21 -26.31 -31.86
C LEU A 580 19.82 -26.86 -30.49
N LEU A 581 18.52 -26.93 -30.17
CA LEU A 581 18.03 -27.52 -28.93
C LEU A 581 18.42 -29.00 -28.79
N GLU A 582 18.35 -29.78 -29.87
CA GLU A 582 18.82 -31.17 -29.88
C GLU A 582 20.34 -31.29 -29.64
N THR A 583 21.14 -30.37 -30.19
CA THR A 583 22.56 -30.32 -29.86
C THR A 583 22.82 -29.92 -28.40
N ASN A 584 21.99 -29.04 -27.84
CA ASN A 584 22.08 -28.58 -26.45
C ASN A 584 21.85 -29.70 -25.44
N LYS A 585 21.04 -30.71 -25.76
CA LYS A 585 20.86 -31.91 -24.91
C LYS A 585 22.17 -32.67 -24.67
N ARG A 586 23.16 -32.55 -25.57
CA ARG A 586 24.47 -33.21 -25.46
C ARG A 586 25.49 -32.38 -24.67
N ILE A 587 25.18 -31.12 -24.40
CA ILE A 587 26.06 -30.19 -23.68
C ILE A 587 25.76 -30.28 -22.19
N ARG A 588 26.73 -30.73 -21.40
CA ARG A 588 26.65 -30.72 -19.93
C ARG A 588 27.14 -29.38 -19.39
N LEU A 589 26.36 -28.69 -18.56
CA LEU A 589 26.76 -27.36 -18.06
C LEU A 589 27.89 -27.41 -17.02
N SER A 590 27.97 -28.52 -16.26
CA SER A 590 29.01 -28.74 -15.25
C SER A 590 30.45 -28.70 -15.80
N GLN A 591 30.64 -29.01 -17.09
CA GLN A 591 31.97 -28.98 -17.73
C GLN A 591 32.52 -27.55 -17.91
N PHE A 592 31.66 -26.54 -17.90
CA PHE A 592 32.04 -25.13 -18.06
C PHE A 592 32.11 -24.38 -16.73
N ALA A 593 31.42 -24.85 -15.70
CA ALA A 593 31.42 -24.24 -14.36
C ALA A 593 32.74 -24.39 -13.59
N SER A 594 33.65 -25.28 -14.02
CA SER A 594 34.86 -25.67 -13.29
C SER A 594 36.13 -25.01 -13.86
N ALA A 595 36.23 -23.68 -13.78
CA ALA A 595 37.45 -22.96 -14.15
C ALA A 595 38.48 -22.83 -13.00
N ASN A 596 38.12 -23.25 -11.77
CA ASN A 596 39.02 -23.25 -10.60
C ASN A 596 39.47 -24.66 -10.21
N GLY A 597 40.21 -25.34 -11.10
CA GLY A 597 41.35 -26.22 -10.79
C GLY A 597 41.30 -27.35 -9.74
N GLN A 598 40.21 -27.65 -9.04
CA GLN A 598 40.11 -28.77 -8.10
C GLN A 598 38.67 -29.31 -8.10
N GLY A 599 38.40 -30.36 -8.86
CA GLY A 599 37.06 -30.97 -8.87
C GLY A 599 36.84 -32.14 -9.82
N ALA A 600 37.82 -32.51 -10.65
CA ALA A 600 37.67 -33.62 -11.60
C ALA A 600 37.73 -35.04 -10.95
N LEU A 601 37.27 -35.22 -9.70
CA LEU A 601 37.29 -36.54 -9.05
C LEU A 601 36.11 -36.86 -8.12
N ARG A 602 34.97 -36.14 -8.18
CA ARG A 602 33.88 -36.40 -7.21
C ARG A 602 32.46 -36.50 -7.74
N ASP A 603 32.27 -36.90 -8.99
CA ASP A 603 30.91 -37.22 -9.45
C ASP A 603 30.85 -38.45 -10.36
N THR A 604 31.46 -39.53 -9.91
CA THR A 604 31.07 -40.88 -10.36
C THR A 604 30.05 -41.42 -9.38
N GLY A 605 28.77 -41.17 -9.66
CA GLY A 605 27.67 -41.96 -9.14
C GLY A 605 26.60 -41.16 -8.40
N ASN A 606 25.44 -41.07 -9.04
CA ASN A 606 24.15 -41.08 -8.37
C ASN A 606 23.65 -39.76 -7.75
N GLY A 607 23.92 -38.61 -8.37
CA GLY A 607 23.13 -37.38 -8.19
C GLY A 607 22.21 -37.18 -9.40
N SER A 608 20.93 -36.93 -9.16
CA SER A 608 19.94 -36.60 -10.18
C SER A 608 20.44 -35.52 -11.14
N ASN A 609 20.00 -35.60 -12.39
CA ASN A 609 20.38 -34.80 -13.55
C ASN A 609 19.92 -33.33 -13.45
N ASP A 610 20.06 -32.72 -12.29
CA ASP A 610 19.45 -31.43 -11.95
C ASP A 610 20.36 -30.28 -12.39
N GLU A 611 20.37 -30.01 -13.70
CA GLU A 611 21.08 -28.88 -14.33
C GLU A 611 20.42 -27.52 -14.01
N SER A 612 19.33 -27.49 -13.22
CA SER A 612 18.53 -26.30 -12.86
C SER A 612 19.39 -25.17 -12.27
N TRP A 613 20.35 -25.50 -11.41
CA TRP A 613 21.28 -24.54 -10.78
C TRP A 613 22.20 -23.80 -11.76
N HIS A 614 22.31 -24.28 -13.00
CA HIS A 614 23.07 -23.64 -14.07
C HIS A 614 22.18 -22.93 -15.09
N GLN A 615 20.87 -22.92 -14.88
CA GLN A 615 19.88 -22.26 -15.72
C GLN A 615 19.28 -21.05 -15.00
N LEU A 616 18.62 -20.18 -15.76
CA LEU A 616 17.83 -19.08 -15.23
C LEU A 616 16.44 -19.57 -14.82
N ASP A 617 15.95 -19.02 -13.72
CA ASP A 617 14.56 -19.20 -13.31
C ASP A 617 13.61 -18.55 -14.31
N ALA A 618 12.39 -19.09 -14.42
CA ALA A 618 11.32 -18.53 -15.25
C ALA A 618 10.63 -17.33 -14.61
N TYR A 619 11.12 -16.83 -13.48
CA TYR A 619 10.46 -15.81 -12.68
C TYR A 619 10.46 -14.43 -13.37
N PHE A 620 9.28 -13.84 -13.55
CA PHE A 620 9.13 -12.45 -13.96
C PHE A 620 8.33 -11.64 -12.95
N PRO A 621 8.68 -10.35 -12.72
CA PRO A 621 8.05 -9.57 -11.66
C PRO A 621 6.56 -9.28 -11.82
N PHE A 622 6.02 -9.29 -13.05
CA PHE A 622 4.59 -9.11 -13.30
C PHE A 622 3.92 -10.41 -13.79
N ASP A 623 4.32 -11.55 -13.25
CA ASP A 623 3.53 -12.78 -13.36
C ASP A 623 2.16 -12.63 -12.67
N PRO A 624 1.16 -13.49 -12.97
CA PRO A 624 -0.24 -13.21 -12.67
C PRO A 624 -0.50 -12.81 -11.21
N TYR A 625 -1.30 -11.77 -11.04
CA TYR A 625 -1.65 -11.22 -9.73
C TYR A 625 -2.66 -12.12 -9.00
N GLN A 626 -2.34 -12.55 -7.78
CA GLN A 626 -3.07 -13.59 -7.05
C GLN A 626 -3.99 -13.08 -5.94
N LEU A 627 -3.89 -11.81 -5.54
CA LEU A 627 -4.66 -11.28 -4.40
C LEU A 627 -6.09 -10.94 -4.81
N PRO A 628 -7.13 -11.49 -4.15
CA PRO A 628 -8.49 -11.51 -4.67
C PRO A 628 -9.16 -10.13 -4.75
N VAL A 629 -9.02 -9.28 -3.74
CA VAL A 629 -9.74 -8.00 -3.63
C VAL A 629 -9.07 -6.93 -4.48
N SER A 630 -7.76 -6.77 -4.36
CA SER A 630 -7.00 -5.74 -5.09
C SER A 630 -6.78 -6.09 -6.56
N LYS A 631 -7.01 -7.35 -6.98
CA LYS A 631 -6.93 -7.75 -8.40
C LYS A 631 -7.80 -6.89 -9.31
N LYS A 632 -8.96 -6.44 -8.84
CA LYS A 632 -9.88 -5.55 -9.59
C LYS A 632 -9.21 -4.30 -10.16
N TRP A 633 -8.13 -3.82 -9.54
CA TRP A 633 -7.38 -2.66 -10.02
C TRP A 633 -6.50 -2.98 -11.24
N ILE A 634 -6.15 -4.25 -11.44
CA ILE A 634 -5.13 -4.71 -12.40
C ILE A 634 -5.74 -5.41 -13.61
N GLU A 635 -6.97 -5.91 -13.54
CA GLU A 635 -7.57 -6.76 -14.60
C GLU A 635 -7.57 -6.10 -15.98
N ASP A 636 -7.96 -4.82 -16.06
CA ASP A 636 -8.00 -4.08 -17.33
C ASP A 636 -6.60 -3.68 -17.85
N ASP A 637 -5.60 -3.62 -16.96
CA ASP A 637 -4.24 -3.22 -17.28
C ASP A 637 -3.34 -4.40 -17.68
N TYR A 638 -3.84 -5.63 -17.61
CA TYR A 638 -3.03 -6.84 -17.63
C TYR A 638 -3.31 -7.78 -18.82
N VAL A 639 -2.26 -8.07 -19.59
CA VAL A 639 -2.29 -9.06 -20.67
C VAL A 639 -2.07 -10.46 -20.09
N GLN A 640 -3.16 -11.23 -20.03
CA GLN A 640 -3.10 -12.66 -19.73
C GLN A 640 -2.39 -13.43 -20.84
N TRP A 641 -1.68 -14.49 -20.46
CA TRP A 641 -1.15 -15.43 -21.44
C TRP A 641 -2.33 -16.11 -22.14
N LYS A 642 -2.36 -16.04 -23.47
CA LYS A 642 -3.33 -16.76 -24.31
C LYS A 642 -2.55 -17.73 -25.19
N GLY A 643 -3.09 -18.93 -25.39
CA GLY A 643 -2.55 -19.88 -26.35
C GLY A 643 -2.42 -19.26 -27.75
N ILE A 644 -1.51 -19.80 -28.56
CA ILE A 644 -1.33 -19.31 -29.93
C ILE A 644 -2.46 -19.89 -30.79
N PRO A 645 -3.23 -19.04 -31.51
CA PRO A 645 -4.22 -19.52 -32.48
C PRO A 645 -3.60 -20.52 -33.46
N GLY A 646 -4.20 -21.71 -33.58
CA GLY A 646 -3.73 -22.77 -34.46
C GLY A 646 -2.50 -23.57 -33.98
N LEU A 647 -2.01 -23.37 -32.75
CA LEU A 647 -0.97 -24.23 -32.13
C LEU A 647 -1.49 -25.07 -30.96
N ASN A 648 -2.47 -24.55 -30.20
CA ASN A 648 -2.94 -25.15 -28.95
C ASN A 648 -4.39 -25.70 -29.01
N GLN A 649 -5.00 -25.80 -30.20
CA GLN A 649 -6.39 -26.26 -30.33
C GLN A 649 -6.58 -27.76 -30.03
N ASP A 650 -5.50 -28.55 -29.98
CA ASP A 650 -5.58 -30.00 -29.78
C ASP A 650 -5.32 -30.46 -28.32
N GLU A 651 -4.99 -29.55 -27.39
CA GLU A 651 -4.66 -29.92 -25.99
C GLU A 651 -5.74 -29.52 -24.97
N ASP A 652 -6.73 -28.69 -25.35
CA ASP A 652 -7.75 -28.15 -24.44
C ASP A 652 -9.17 -28.78 -24.60
N GLU A 653 -9.34 -29.79 -25.48
CA GLU A 653 -10.66 -30.43 -25.72
C GLU A 653 -10.94 -31.70 -24.89
N ASP A 654 -9.99 -32.22 -24.11
CA ASP A 654 -10.13 -33.52 -23.44
C ASP A 654 -10.53 -33.48 -21.94
N ASP A 655 -10.89 -32.31 -21.38
CA ASP A 655 -11.30 -32.22 -19.96
C ASP A 655 -12.71 -31.65 -19.73
N SER A 656 -13.61 -31.80 -20.72
CA SER A 656 -15.04 -31.47 -20.55
C SER A 656 -15.98 -32.45 -21.24
N SER A 657 -15.83 -33.75 -20.96
CA SER A 657 -16.95 -34.70 -21.11
C SER A 657 -17.48 -35.07 -19.73
N ALA A 658 -18.28 -34.17 -19.16
CA ALA A 658 -19.25 -34.54 -18.14
C ALA A 658 -20.28 -35.45 -18.82
N GLU A 659 -20.34 -36.70 -18.36
CA GLU A 659 -21.39 -37.66 -18.66
C GLU A 659 -22.75 -37.07 -18.22
N GLU A 660 -23.50 -36.50 -19.16
CA GLU A 660 -24.94 -36.28 -19.02
C GLU A 660 -25.66 -37.57 -19.44
N ASP A 661 -25.92 -38.45 -18.47
CA ASP A 661 -26.97 -39.47 -18.57
C ASP A 661 -28.05 -39.10 -17.56
N ASP A 662 -29.16 -38.55 -18.04
CA ASP A 662 -30.38 -38.34 -17.26
C ASP A 662 -31.55 -39.05 -17.96
N ASP A 663 -31.95 -40.15 -17.32
CA ASP A 663 -33.30 -40.68 -17.09
C ASP A 663 -34.27 -40.97 -18.25
N GLU A 664 -34.79 -42.20 -18.25
CA GLU A 664 -36.25 -42.42 -18.28
C GLU A 664 -36.65 -43.79 -17.67
N ASP A 665 -37.38 -43.69 -16.56
CA ASP A 665 -38.05 -44.74 -15.78
C ASP A 665 -39.33 -45.22 -16.52
N GLU A 666 -39.39 -46.51 -16.89
CA GLU A 666 -40.67 -47.21 -17.07
C GLU A 666 -40.60 -48.66 -16.57
N GLY A 667 -41.16 -48.90 -15.38
CA GLY A 667 -42.16 -49.93 -15.15
C GLY A 667 -41.70 -51.38 -14.96
N GLU A 668 -41.52 -51.77 -13.68
CA GLU A 668 -41.68 -53.15 -13.22
C GLU A 668 -43.12 -53.67 -13.47
N PRO A 669 -43.33 -54.99 -13.74
CA PRO A 669 -43.34 -55.94 -12.62
C PRO A 669 -42.73 -57.32 -12.88
N ALA A 670 -42.35 -57.93 -11.75
CA ALA A 670 -41.85 -59.27 -11.50
C ALA A 670 -42.59 -60.43 -12.19
N GLU A 671 -41.85 -61.50 -12.52
CA GLU A 671 -41.98 -62.83 -11.88
C GLU A 671 -41.00 -63.86 -12.49
N ASP A 672 -40.27 -64.53 -11.58
CA ASP A 672 -39.97 -65.97 -11.50
C ASP A 672 -39.10 -66.73 -12.53
N ASP A 673 -37.98 -67.22 -11.97
CA ASP A 673 -37.49 -68.61 -12.01
C ASP A 673 -36.71 -69.23 -13.20
N THR A 674 -35.66 -69.96 -12.78
CA THR A 674 -35.02 -71.18 -13.34
C THR A 674 -33.80 -71.10 -14.29
N ALA A 675 -32.63 -71.31 -13.67
CA ALA A 675 -31.64 -72.40 -13.85
C ALA A 675 -31.37 -73.11 -15.21
N THR A 676 -30.10 -73.56 -15.33
CA THR A 676 -29.51 -74.61 -16.21
C THR A 676 -29.23 -74.20 -17.66
N ASP A 677 -28.26 -74.72 -18.41
CA ASP A 677 -27.05 -75.54 -18.23
C ASP A 677 -26.26 -75.35 -19.56
N ASP A 678 -24.95 -75.52 -19.47
CA ASP A 678 -24.04 -76.27 -20.35
C ASP A 678 -24.11 -76.28 -21.91
N GLU A 679 -22.91 -76.55 -22.47
CA GLU A 679 -22.55 -77.09 -23.80
C GLU A 679 -22.41 -76.14 -25.02
N GLY A 680 -21.15 -75.89 -25.41
CA GLY A 680 -20.48 -76.70 -26.45
C GLY A 680 -20.72 -76.41 -27.94
N GLU A 681 -19.59 -76.27 -28.67
CA GLU A 681 -19.38 -76.43 -30.14
C GLU A 681 -20.02 -75.33 -31.03
N ASP A 682 -19.32 -74.64 -31.94
CA ASP A 682 -18.21 -74.98 -32.87
C ASP A 682 -17.15 -73.87 -33.01
#